data_AF-A0A3Q3VLU5-F1
#
_entry.id   AF-A0A3Q3VLU5-F1
#
_cell.length_a   1.000
_cell.length_b   1.000
_cell.length_c   1.000
_cell.angle_alpha   90.00
_cell.angle_beta   90.00
_cell.angle_gamma   90.00
#
_symmetry.space_group_name_H-M   'P 1'
#
loop_
_entity.id
_entity.type
_entity.pdbx_description
1 polymer ?
#
loop_
_entity_poly.entity_id
_entity_poly.type
_entity_poly.pdbx_seq_one_letter_code
_entity_poly.pdbx_strand_id
1 'polypeptide(L)'
;MAASLGRFGYDSLCVFYLIFSVELFVCHGLSSDLPCAQNCTCSGDSVDCSNLELTATPVDLPARTVSLRLDHNELTSIPHLGQAASKIESLYLHHNRIRTVDGSRTAELVTVETLDLSNNEITELRGHSFPAGLRIRDLYLSNNKISVLELGALDHLSSTLQVLRLSRNRINQIPVRAFQLPKLTQLELNRNRIRQVEGLTFQGLSSLEVLKLQRNSISKLTDGAFWDLAKMKALHLDYNSLTEVNSGSLYGLTSLQQLFLSNNSIARINADGWKFCQKLRELNLAHNNLTRLDEGSLSVLGDLHALRLSHNSISHITEGAFRGLKAVRVLELDHNDISGTIEDTNGAFSGLDSLNKLTLFRNKIKSVAKKAFSGLETLEHLNLGDNAIRSIQPDAFSKMKNLKTLLIQSDSFLCDCQLHWLPSWLGTRGLQAGVNATCAHPESLKGTSIFQAPPSSFVCDDFPKPQITVQPETTVTVLGSDVRFTCTAASSSSSPMTFAWRKDQELLRQADTENYAHVQAHHQRVMEYTTILHLRHVTFAHEGRYQCIITNHFGSTYSSKARLIVNVLPSFIKTPRDSTIRTGHTARLECAAEGHPAPQIAWQKDGGTDFPAARERRMHVMPDDDVFFIMDVKPEDMGLYSCTAKNTAGTVSANATLTVLETPHLAQDLEDRSVVVGDTVALQCKALGSPPPRITWLRNDQPLRHSDRHHFTPGNQLLVISSASLEDRAHSQLAVSQRRSPCTSPAGPNTVTIGIIVIAVVTSIVLTSLVWVCIIYQTRKKSEECSVTNTDETIVPPDVPSYLSSQGTLSERQDACIRVEAGGGPQPNGHVVDPAAFDSAVVCSDCMEDGGSYSKDPDYLTHSLGPAGVMEYQQHSHRHPGEQHGVGPHSTSLCNGTPNRVRKDVTEFPKSHNTLQQTQHDRKGQDDSFHKPVKLAGVSSRGCLDSDCEPELRQTLLSNGHTHRASQNESAPLRRASD
;
A
#
# COMPACT_ATOMS: atom_id res chain seq x y z
N MET A 1 -71.33 28.40 23.33
CA MET A 1 -72.55 27.54 23.26
C MET A 1 -72.52 26.73 24.55
N ALA A 2 -73.45 26.89 25.51
CA ALA A 2 -74.90 26.69 25.44
C ALA A 2 -75.23 25.22 25.11
N ALA A 3 -76.03 24.47 25.88
CA ALA A 3 -76.83 24.73 27.11
C ALA A 3 -77.08 23.33 27.78
N SER A 4 -77.72 23.06 28.93
CA SER A 4 -78.22 23.71 30.16
C SER A 4 -79.28 22.74 30.76
N LEU A 5 -79.48 22.68 32.09
CA LEU A 5 -80.63 22.03 32.79
C LEU A 5 -80.70 20.48 32.65
N GLY A 6 -81.28 19.66 33.54
CA GLY A 6 -82.01 19.79 34.82
C GLY A 6 -82.66 18.41 35.17
N ARG A 7 -83.40 18.12 36.25
CA ARG A 7 -83.82 18.84 37.49
C ARG A 7 -84.58 17.84 38.42
N PHE A 8 -84.73 18.15 39.73
CA PHE A 8 -85.58 17.46 40.76
C PHE A 8 -85.12 16.07 41.28
N GLY A 9 -85.48 15.62 42.50
CA GLY A 9 -86.23 16.25 43.62
C GLY A 9 -86.00 15.50 44.97
N TYR A 10 -86.01 16.19 46.13
CA TYR A 10 -87.07 16.23 47.18
C TYR A 10 -87.35 14.86 47.86
N ASP A 11 -87.42 14.71 49.20
CA ASP A 11 -88.02 15.53 50.28
C ASP A 11 -87.26 15.39 51.64
N SER A 12 -87.12 16.43 52.50
CA SER A 12 -88.02 16.92 53.60
C SER A 12 -88.06 16.04 54.88
N LEU A 13 -88.17 16.55 56.12
CA LEU A 13 -88.35 17.92 56.68
C LEU A 13 -87.10 18.30 57.55
N CYS A 14 -86.99 19.23 58.53
CA CYS A 14 -87.79 20.21 59.31
C CYS A 14 -86.82 21.39 59.73
N VAL A 15 -87.19 22.66 59.99
CA VAL A 15 -87.93 23.29 61.14
C VAL A 15 -87.18 23.11 62.50
N PHE A 16 -86.84 24.12 63.33
CA PHE A 16 -87.27 25.55 63.48
C PHE A 16 -86.18 26.52 64.06
N TYR A 17 -86.46 27.84 64.01
CA TYR A 17 -86.13 29.04 64.84
C TYR A 17 -84.93 29.12 65.86
N LEU A 18 -84.30 30.28 66.16
CA LEU A 18 -84.25 31.67 65.60
C LEU A 18 -83.10 32.55 66.22
N ILE A 19 -82.56 33.52 65.45
CA ILE A 19 -81.76 34.76 65.77
C ILE A 19 -80.73 34.79 66.94
N PHE A 20 -79.42 34.92 66.65
CA PHE A 20 -78.61 36.17 66.78
C PHE A 20 -77.13 35.99 66.37
N SER A 21 -76.42 37.10 66.16
CA SER A 21 -75.03 37.17 65.67
C SER A 21 -73.98 36.55 66.60
N VAL A 22 -73.04 35.79 66.04
CA VAL A 22 -71.68 35.59 66.57
C VAL A 22 -70.67 35.68 65.41
N GLU A 23 -69.44 36.06 65.75
CA GLU A 23 -68.38 36.58 64.88
C GLU A 23 -67.70 35.54 63.96
N LEU A 24 -66.78 36.04 63.12
CA LEU A 24 -65.80 35.20 62.42
C LEU A 24 -64.95 34.42 63.44
N PHE A 25 -65.04 33.09 63.43
CA PHE A 25 -63.87 32.29 63.79
C PHE A 25 -63.06 31.96 62.55
N VAL A 26 -62.08 32.82 62.27
CA VAL A 26 -61.01 32.53 61.34
C VAL A 26 -60.20 31.37 61.91
N CYS A 27 -60.24 30.20 61.26
CA CYS A 27 -59.25 29.16 61.49
C CYS A 27 -57.89 29.62 60.95
N HIS A 28 -57.19 30.45 61.72
CA HIS A 28 -55.80 30.81 61.47
C HIS A 28 -54.93 29.56 61.59
N GLY A 29 -53.98 29.43 60.67
CA GLY A 29 -53.38 28.16 60.30
C GLY A 29 -52.84 27.30 61.45
N LEU A 30 -53.28 26.04 61.46
CA LEU A 30 -52.33 24.94 61.61
C LEU A 30 -51.84 24.59 60.19
N SER A 31 -50.62 25.02 59.86
CA SER A 31 -49.93 24.54 58.66
C SER A 31 -49.74 23.03 58.80
N SER A 32 -50.18 22.24 57.82
CA SER A 32 -49.94 20.80 57.78
C SER A 32 -48.54 20.44 57.27
N ASP A 33 -47.56 21.32 57.51
CA ASP A 33 -46.16 20.95 57.54
C ASP A 33 -45.93 20.08 58.78
N LEU A 34 -45.86 18.76 58.58
CA LEU A 34 -45.31 17.89 59.63
C LEU A 34 -43.89 18.37 59.98
N PRO A 35 -43.47 18.26 61.26
CA PRO A 35 -42.06 18.41 61.60
C PRO A 35 -41.21 17.45 60.77
N CYS A 36 -39.93 17.77 60.59
CA CYS A 36 -39.02 16.93 59.80
C CYS A 36 -39.03 15.48 60.31
N ALA A 37 -39.04 14.52 59.38
CA ALA A 37 -39.02 13.09 59.70
C ALA A 37 -37.92 12.77 60.72
N GLN A 38 -38.23 11.91 61.69
CA GLN A 38 -37.41 11.82 62.90
C GLN A 38 -35.95 11.43 62.60
N ASN A 39 -35.01 12.18 63.19
CA ASN A 39 -33.56 12.12 62.97
C ASN A 39 -33.05 12.57 61.57
N CYS A 40 -33.94 12.87 60.61
CA CYS A 40 -33.55 13.46 59.33
C CYS A 40 -33.33 14.98 59.43
N THR A 41 -32.73 15.55 58.39
CA THR A 41 -32.65 17.01 58.19
C THR A 41 -33.51 17.43 57.01
N CYS A 42 -34.17 18.59 57.11
CA CYS A 42 -35.09 19.09 56.09
C CYS A 42 -34.70 20.52 55.68
N SER A 43 -34.67 20.78 54.37
CA SER A 43 -34.36 22.09 53.78
C SER A 43 -35.31 22.35 52.61
N GLY A 44 -36.32 23.19 52.85
CA GLY A 44 -37.45 23.36 51.92
C GLY A 44 -38.17 22.03 51.66
N ASP A 45 -38.28 21.67 50.38
CA ASP A 45 -38.88 20.41 49.91
C ASP A 45 -37.87 19.26 49.77
N SER A 46 -36.62 19.44 50.24
CA SER A 46 -35.61 18.38 50.30
C SER A 46 -35.50 17.81 51.71
N VAL A 47 -35.50 16.48 51.82
CA VAL A 47 -35.35 15.72 53.07
C VAL A 47 -34.12 14.81 52.94
N ASP A 48 -33.22 14.89 53.92
CA ASP A 48 -31.98 14.12 53.97
C ASP A 48 -31.90 13.28 55.25
N CYS A 49 -31.99 11.98 55.05
CA CYS A 49 -31.98 10.93 56.08
C CYS A 49 -30.75 10.01 55.91
N SER A 50 -29.64 10.53 55.38
CA SER A 50 -28.46 9.74 55.03
C SER A 50 -27.55 9.47 56.24
N ASN A 51 -26.87 8.31 56.28
CA ASN A 51 -25.99 7.89 57.38
C ASN A 51 -26.71 7.72 58.74
N LEU A 52 -27.93 7.19 58.74
CA LEU A 52 -28.77 7.00 59.94
C LEU A 52 -29.02 5.52 60.28
N GLU A 53 -28.25 4.59 59.68
CA GLU A 53 -28.35 3.12 59.85
C GLU A 53 -29.77 2.57 59.58
N LEU A 54 -30.56 3.24 58.72
CA LEU A 54 -31.97 2.93 58.51
C LEU A 54 -32.18 1.59 57.83
N THR A 55 -33.02 0.74 58.44
CA THR A 55 -33.44 -0.57 57.89
C THR A 55 -34.84 -0.56 57.28
N ALA A 56 -35.59 0.54 57.46
CA ALA A 56 -36.93 0.79 56.91
C ALA A 56 -37.11 2.29 56.55
N THR A 57 -38.25 2.67 55.98
CA THR A 57 -38.58 4.08 55.72
C THR A 57 -38.61 4.89 57.04
N PRO A 58 -38.15 6.16 57.04
CA PRO A 58 -38.43 7.09 58.14
C PRO A 58 -39.95 7.24 58.35
N VAL A 59 -40.34 7.33 59.63
CA VAL A 59 -41.71 7.68 60.02
C VAL A 59 -41.93 9.18 59.76
N ASP A 60 -43.15 9.56 59.39
CA ASP A 60 -43.59 10.95 59.20
C ASP A 60 -42.82 11.76 58.13
N LEU A 61 -42.55 11.16 56.97
CA LEU A 61 -42.05 11.87 55.78
C LEU A 61 -43.03 12.98 55.34
N PRO A 62 -42.60 14.26 55.26
CA PRO A 62 -43.47 15.37 54.87
C PRO A 62 -44.07 15.22 53.46
N ALA A 63 -45.39 15.41 53.32
CA ALA A 63 -46.12 15.30 52.04
C ALA A 63 -45.80 16.43 51.01
N ARG A 64 -44.82 17.29 51.30
CA ARG A 64 -44.23 18.24 50.34
C ARG A 64 -42.91 17.77 49.71
N THR A 65 -42.32 16.67 50.20
CA THR A 65 -40.99 16.23 49.79
C THR A 65 -40.90 15.99 48.28
N VAL A 66 -40.00 16.70 47.61
CA VAL A 66 -39.67 16.56 46.18
C VAL A 66 -38.33 15.83 45.99
N SER A 67 -37.39 16.03 46.91
CA SER A 67 -36.08 15.37 46.94
C SER A 67 -35.92 14.59 48.24
N LEU A 68 -35.72 13.27 48.16
CA LEU A 68 -35.53 12.40 49.32
C LEU A 68 -34.19 11.66 49.22
N ARG A 69 -33.32 11.88 50.20
CA ARG A 69 -32.09 11.12 50.38
C ARG A 69 -32.22 10.12 51.52
N LEU A 70 -31.98 8.85 51.19
CA LEU A 70 -31.94 7.69 52.07
C LEU A 70 -30.62 6.92 51.87
N ASP A 71 -29.58 7.60 51.40
CA ASP A 71 -28.31 6.98 51.08
C ASP A 71 -27.41 6.70 52.29
N HIS A 72 -26.44 5.79 52.13
CA HIS A 72 -25.55 5.35 53.22
C HIS A 72 -26.33 4.79 54.42
N ASN A 73 -27.20 3.81 54.17
CA ASN A 73 -28.09 3.20 55.15
C ASN A 73 -28.12 1.66 54.99
N GLU A 74 -29.00 0.97 55.70
CA GLU A 74 -29.08 -0.48 55.82
C GLU A 74 -30.33 -1.07 55.14
N LEU A 75 -30.92 -0.34 54.18
CA LEU A 75 -32.14 -0.76 53.49
C LEU A 75 -31.88 -1.98 52.60
N THR A 76 -32.72 -3.00 52.72
CA THR A 76 -32.60 -4.27 51.97
C THR A 76 -33.56 -4.39 50.77
N SER A 77 -34.49 -3.46 50.65
CA SER A 77 -35.46 -3.30 49.55
C SER A 77 -35.78 -1.82 49.32
N ILE A 78 -36.42 -1.48 48.20
CA ILE A 78 -36.94 -0.13 47.96
C ILE A 78 -38.08 0.11 48.96
N PRO A 79 -37.99 1.14 49.83
CA PRO A 79 -38.90 1.28 50.97
C PRO A 79 -40.25 1.90 50.57
N HIS A 80 -41.28 1.65 51.37
CA HIS A 80 -42.63 2.17 51.15
C HIS A 80 -42.71 3.66 51.51
N LEU A 81 -43.01 4.54 50.54
CA LEU A 81 -42.92 5.99 50.71
C LEU A 81 -44.26 6.67 51.09
N GLY A 82 -45.35 5.90 51.17
CA GLY A 82 -46.66 6.39 51.62
C GLY A 82 -47.17 7.59 50.81
N GLN A 83 -47.72 8.61 51.50
CA GLN A 83 -48.27 9.79 50.83
C GLN A 83 -47.21 10.64 50.11
N ALA A 84 -45.97 10.67 50.63
CA ALA A 84 -44.86 11.44 50.04
C ALA A 84 -44.45 10.92 48.65
N ALA A 85 -44.70 9.63 48.35
CA ALA A 85 -44.45 9.02 47.04
C ALA A 85 -45.06 9.82 45.86
N SER A 86 -46.15 10.55 46.11
CA SER A 86 -46.90 11.31 45.11
C SER A 86 -46.26 12.64 44.68
N LYS A 87 -45.14 13.05 45.29
CA LYS A 87 -44.41 14.29 44.94
C LYS A 87 -42.89 14.13 44.76
N ILE A 88 -42.31 13.01 45.16
CA ILE A 88 -40.86 12.81 45.06
C ILE A 88 -40.48 12.69 43.59
N GLU A 89 -39.64 13.62 43.12
CA GLU A 89 -39.05 13.65 41.77
C GLU A 89 -37.62 13.08 41.78
N SER A 90 -36.91 13.17 42.91
CA SER A 90 -35.55 12.64 43.08
C SER A 90 -35.44 11.76 44.33
N LEU A 91 -35.03 10.50 44.13
CA LEU A 91 -34.89 9.50 45.19
C LEU A 91 -33.49 8.88 45.18
N TYR A 92 -32.73 9.11 46.24
CA TYR A 92 -31.36 8.61 46.41
C TYR A 92 -31.33 7.47 47.44
N LEU A 93 -31.03 6.27 46.97
CA LEU A 93 -30.95 5.02 47.75
C LEU A 93 -29.55 4.39 47.64
N HIS A 94 -28.54 5.14 47.17
CA HIS A 94 -27.21 4.58 46.94
C HIS A 94 -26.46 4.25 48.24
N HIS A 95 -25.54 3.28 48.21
CA HIS A 95 -24.86 2.78 49.43
C HIS A 95 -25.88 2.23 50.45
N ASN A 96 -26.68 1.26 50.01
CA ASN A 96 -27.59 0.46 50.83
C ASN A 96 -27.34 -1.03 50.57
N ARG A 97 -28.18 -1.93 51.13
CA ARG A 97 -28.08 -3.39 50.95
C ARG A 97 -29.21 -3.96 50.08
N ILE A 98 -29.77 -3.17 49.16
CA ILE A 98 -30.90 -3.57 48.29
C ILE A 98 -30.47 -4.70 47.36
N ARG A 99 -31.20 -5.82 47.36
CA ARG A 99 -30.86 -7.05 46.60
C ARG A 99 -31.66 -7.25 45.33
N THR A 100 -32.87 -6.71 45.27
CA THR A 100 -33.81 -6.86 44.16
C THR A 100 -34.55 -5.55 43.91
N VAL A 101 -34.93 -5.31 42.66
CA VAL A 101 -35.83 -4.22 42.29
C VAL A 101 -37.23 -4.82 42.15
N ASP A 102 -38.02 -4.68 43.21
CA ASP A 102 -39.39 -5.20 43.31
C ASP A 102 -40.38 -4.27 42.59
N GLY A 103 -41.09 -4.82 41.60
CA GLY A 103 -42.11 -4.11 40.82
C GLY A 103 -43.25 -3.52 41.64
N SER A 104 -43.61 -4.15 42.77
CA SER A 104 -44.65 -3.64 43.67
C SER A 104 -44.22 -2.37 44.40
N ARG A 105 -42.91 -2.19 44.60
CA ARG A 105 -42.32 -1.00 45.23
C ARG A 105 -42.00 0.09 44.22
N THR A 106 -41.47 -0.28 43.05
CA THR A 106 -41.24 0.72 41.99
C THR A 106 -42.55 1.29 41.45
N ALA A 107 -43.66 0.55 41.47
CA ALA A 107 -45.00 1.06 41.15
C ALA A 107 -45.44 2.27 41.99
N GLU A 108 -44.90 2.48 43.18
CA GLU A 108 -45.19 3.65 44.02
C GLU A 108 -44.54 4.94 43.46
N LEU A 109 -43.48 4.81 42.66
CA LEU A 109 -42.55 5.89 42.28
C LEU A 109 -42.99 6.68 41.03
N VAL A 110 -44.30 6.94 40.89
CA VAL A 110 -44.89 7.49 39.65
C VAL A 110 -44.43 8.89 39.27
N THR A 111 -43.97 9.71 40.23
CA THR A 111 -43.38 11.04 39.97
C THR A 111 -41.86 11.04 39.85
N VAL A 112 -41.18 9.96 40.21
CA VAL A 112 -39.71 9.94 40.29
C VAL A 112 -39.10 10.03 38.90
N GLU A 113 -38.34 11.10 38.65
CA GLU A 113 -37.53 11.27 37.45
C GLU A 113 -36.08 10.79 37.67
N THR A 114 -35.50 10.99 38.86
CA THR A 114 -34.13 10.56 39.20
C THR A 114 -34.16 9.48 40.28
N LEU A 115 -33.64 8.29 39.95
CA LEU A 115 -33.56 7.15 40.88
C LEU A 115 -32.11 6.62 40.95
N ASP A 116 -31.46 6.81 42.10
CA ASP A 116 -30.12 6.26 42.34
C ASP A 116 -30.14 5.04 43.27
N LEU A 117 -29.92 3.87 42.69
CA LEU A 117 -29.78 2.56 43.33
C LEU A 117 -28.32 2.05 43.25
N SER A 118 -27.34 2.93 43.04
CA SER A 118 -25.93 2.56 42.93
C SER A 118 -25.35 2.05 44.25
N ASN A 119 -24.23 1.32 44.20
CA ASN A 119 -23.53 0.79 45.38
C ASN A 119 -24.46 -0.05 46.28
N ASN A 120 -25.25 -0.94 45.68
CA ASN A 120 -26.18 -1.84 46.36
C ASN A 120 -25.82 -3.32 46.04
N GLU A 121 -26.66 -4.28 46.45
CA GLU A 121 -26.42 -5.71 46.25
C GLU A 121 -27.14 -6.31 45.02
N ILE A 122 -27.77 -5.50 44.17
CA ILE A 122 -28.72 -5.95 43.11
C ILE A 122 -28.05 -6.92 42.14
N THR A 123 -28.63 -8.11 41.93
CA THR A 123 -28.05 -9.20 41.11
C THR A 123 -28.62 -9.33 39.70
N GLU A 124 -29.81 -8.81 39.45
CA GLU A 124 -30.54 -8.97 38.19
C GLU A 124 -31.55 -7.84 37.98
N LEU A 125 -31.96 -7.64 36.72
CA LEU A 125 -33.11 -6.81 36.34
C LEU A 125 -34.06 -7.66 35.50
N ARG A 126 -35.35 -7.66 35.85
CA ARG A 126 -36.40 -8.48 35.23
C ARG A 126 -37.52 -7.65 34.63
N GLY A 127 -38.35 -8.25 33.78
CA GLY A 127 -39.50 -7.61 33.11
C GLY A 127 -40.48 -6.88 34.05
N HIS A 128 -40.56 -7.31 35.31
CA HIS A 128 -41.42 -6.70 36.33
C HIS A 128 -40.71 -5.67 37.23
N SER A 129 -39.39 -5.46 37.12
CA SER A 129 -38.65 -4.54 38.00
C SER A 129 -39.07 -3.08 37.86
N PHE A 130 -39.52 -2.67 36.67
CA PHE A 130 -40.02 -1.31 36.39
C PHE A 130 -41.35 -1.41 35.62
N PRO A 131 -42.51 -1.33 36.30
CA PRO A 131 -43.81 -1.40 35.65
C PRO A 131 -44.13 -0.13 34.82
N ALA A 132 -45.20 -0.20 34.04
CA ALA A 132 -45.70 0.94 33.26
C ALA A 132 -46.20 2.10 34.14
N GLY A 133 -46.04 3.33 33.63
CA GLY A 133 -46.54 4.57 34.27
C GLY A 133 -45.49 5.39 35.02
N LEU A 134 -44.28 4.87 35.20
CA LEU A 134 -43.16 5.58 35.84
C LEU A 134 -42.60 6.71 34.96
N ARG A 135 -41.99 7.72 35.60
CA ARG A 135 -41.42 8.91 34.93
C ARG A 135 -39.90 8.95 34.88
N ILE A 136 -39.23 7.86 35.26
CA ILE A 136 -37.78 7.81 35.43
C ILE A 136 -37.06 8.25 34.14
N ARG A 137 -36.27 9.30 34.29
CA ARG A 137 -35.42 9.97 33.30
C ARG A 137 -33.97 9.53 33.47
N ASP A 138 -33.52 9.47 34.72
CA ASP A 138 -32.15 9.14 35.10
C ASP A 138 -32.17 7.94 36.06
N LEU A 139 -31.64 6.80 35.61
CA LEU A 139 -31.57 5.55 36.37
C LEU A 139 -30.12 5.15 36.61
N TYR A 140 -29.68 5.22 37.86
CA TYR A 140 -28.31 4.87 38.26
C TYR A 140 -28.33 3.54 39.04
N LEU A 141 -27.67 2.53 38.48
CA LEU A 141 -27.58 1.16 39.00
C LEU A 141 -26.11 0.72 39.09
N SER A 142 -25.21 1.67 39.28
CA SER A 142 -23.77 1.45 39.17
C SER A 142 -23.19 0.77 40.40
N ASN A 143 -22.11 0.00 40.25
CA ASN A 143 -21.44 -0.70 41.36
C ASN A 143 -22.37 -1.65 42.13
N ASN A 144 -23.25 -2.34 41.41
CA ASN A 144 -24.09 -3.42 41.92
C ASN A 144 -23.49 -4.80 41.56
N LYS A 145 -24.26 -5.87 41.71
CA LYS A 145 -23.85 -7.25 41.40
C LYS A 145 -24.51 -7.77 40.11
N ILE A 146 -25.10 -6.90 39.28
CA ILE A 146 -26.00 -7.28 38.18
C ILE A 146 -25.27 -8.14 37.16
N SER A 147 -25.70 -9.39 37.00
CA SER A 147 -25.19 -10.32 35.97
C SER A 147 -26.23 -10.71 34.92
N VAL A 148 -27.52 -10.54 35.22
CA VAL A 148 -28.63 -10.84 34.29
C VAL A 148 -29.39 -9.55 33.99
N LEU A 149 -29.60 -9.30 32.70
CA LEU A 149 -30.50 -8.28 32.16
C LEU A 149 -31.52 -9.01 31.29
N GLU A 150 -32.75 -9.15 31.78
CA GLU A 150 -33.83 -9.79 31.01
C GLU A 150 -34.25 -8.90 29.83
N LEU A 151 -34.59 -9.52 28.70
CA LEU A 151 -35.04 -8.79 27.52
C LEU A 151 -36.33 -8.02 27.85
N GLY A 152 -36.32 -6.71 27.63
CA GLY A 152 -37.45 -5.83 27.92
C GLY A 152 -37.58 -5.36 29.37
N ALA A 153 -36.63 -5.68 30.26
CA ALA A 153 -36.64 -5.28 31.69
C ALA A 153 -36.69 -3.75 31.96
N LEU A 154 -36.57 -2.93 30.92
CA LEU A 154 -36.61 -1.47 30.98
C LEU A 154 -37.59 -0.85 29.96
N ASP A 155 -38.28 -1.64 29.13
CA ASP A 155 -39.04 -1.11 27.99
C ASP A 155 -40.27 -0.28 28.40
N HIS A 156 -40.78 -0.45 29.63
CA HIS A 156 -41.79 0.42 30.22
C HIS A 156 -41.29 1.86 30.49
N LEU A 157 -39.96 2.08 30.56
CA LEU A 157 -39.32 3.40 30.69
C LEU A 157 -38.96 4.04 29.33
N SER A 158 -39.27 3.37 28.22
CA SER A 158 -38.97 3.81 26.84
C SER A 158 -39.42 5.23 26.48
N SER A 159 -40.48 5.72 27.14
CA SER A 159 -41.07 7.03 26.88
C SER A 159 -40.45 8.17 27.70
N THR A 160 -39.55 7.89 28.65
CA THR A 160 -39.00 8.88 29.60
C THR A 160 -37.48 8.81 29.77
N LEU A 161 -36.88 7.61 29.76
CA LEU A 161 -35.50 7.39 30.16
C LEU A 161 -34.49 8.02 29.18
N GLN A 162 -33.56 8.80 29.74
CA GLN A 162 -32.50 9.55 29.03
C GLN A 162 -31.11 9.07 29.46
N VAL A 163 -30.88 8.79 30.74
CA VAL A 163 -29.58 8.32 31.25
C VAL A 163 -29.73 6.98 31.97
N LEU A 164 -28.91 6.00 31.58
CA LEU A 164 -28.83 4.68 32.23
C LEU A 164 -27.38 4.35 32.58
N ARG A 165 -27.08 4.18 33.88
CA ARG A 165 -25.72 3.85 34.37
C ARG A 165 -25.65 2.47 35.02
N LEU A 166 -25.22 1.47 34.24
CA LEU A 166 -24.93 0.10 34.66
C LEU A 166 -23.42 -0.16 34.87
N SER A 167 -22.64 0.91 35.05
CA SER A 167 -21.20 0.90 35.32
C SER A 167 -20.81 -0.02 36.50
N ARG A 168 -19.68 -0.72 36.44
CA ARG A 168 -19.15 -1.58 37.54
C ARG A 168 -20.09 -2.72 37.98
N ASN A 169 -20.75 -3.40 37.05
CA ASN A 169 -21.57 -4.58 37.32
C ASN A 169 -20.86 -5.88 36.88
N ARG A 170 -21.61 -6.99 36.75
CA ARG A 170 -21.12 -8.33 36.40
C ARG A 170 -21.62 -8.82 35.04
N ILE A 171 -22.21 -7.94 34.23
CA ILE A 171 -22.84 -8.25 32.93
C ILE A 171 -21.79 -8.86 31.99
N ASN A 172 -22.05 -10.05 31.45
CA ASN A 172 -21.12 -10.83 30.61
C ASN A 172 -21.48 -10.86 29.11
N GLN A 173 -22.76 -10.68 28.79
CA GLN A 173 -23.31 -10.56 27.44
C GLN A 173 -24.47 -9.55 27.47
N ILE A 174 -24.75 -8.93 26.33
CA ILE A 174 -25.95 -8.10 26.13
C ILE A 174 -26.79 -8.80 25.05
N PRO A 175 -28.08 -9.09 25.28
CA PRO A 175 -28.94 -9.64 24.24
C PRO A 175 -28.99 -8.80 22.97
N VAL A 176 -29.27 -9.43 21.83
CA VAL A 176 -29.65 -8.69 20.61
C VAL A 176 -30.96 -7.93 20.88
N ARG A 177 -31.03 -6.64 20.50
CA ARG A 177 -32.17 -5.73 20.78
C ARG A 177 -32.51 -5.55 22.27
N ALA A 178 -31.52 -5.62 23.17
CA ALA A 178 -31.74 -5.60 24.62
C ALA A 178 -32.46 -4.36 25.19
N PHE A 179 -32.60 -3.27 24.44
CA PHE A 179 -33.14 -1.99 24.90
C PHE A 179 -34.08 -1.34 23.87
N GLN A 180 -35.39 -1.25 24.14
CA GLN A 180 -36.30 -0.43 23.33
C GLN A 180 -36.47 0.97 23.92
N LEU A 181 -35.35 1.71 24.04
CA LEU A 181 -35.28 3.01 24.74
C LEU A 181 -34.95 4.17 23.77
N PRO A 182 -35.90 4.61 22.92
CA PRO A 182 -35.64 5.57 21.84
C PRO A 182 -35.32 7.00 22.29
N LYS A 183 -35.53 7.33 23.57
CA LYS A 183 -35.13 8.62 24.19
C LYS A 183 -33.80 8.57 24.92
N LEU A 184 -33.17 7.41 25.07
CA LEU A 184 -31.92 7.27 25.83
C LEU A 184 -30.80 8.02 25.10
N THR A 185 -30.13 8.95 25.79
CA THR A 185 -29.03 9.76 25.27
C THR A 185 -27.67 9.29 25.78
N GLN A 186 -27.60 8.70 26.99
CA GLN A 186 -26.37 8.17 27.57
C GLN A 186 -26.56 6.78 28.18
N LEU A 187 -25.72 5.82 27.76
CA LEU A 187 -25.67 4.45 28.26
C LEU A 187 -24.26 4.11 28.77
N GLU A 188 -24.14 3.77 30.05
CA GLU A 188 -22.89 3.33 30.65
C GLU A 188 -22.89 1.85 31.03
N LEU A 189 -22.02 1.09 30.37
CA LEU A 189 -21.78 -0.34 30.57
C LEU A 189 -20.30 -0.62 30.88
N ASN A 190 -19.50 0.40 31.15
CA ASN A 190 -18.08 0.30 31.43
C ASN A 190 -17.77 -0.44 32.75
N ARG A 191 -16.62 -1.12 32.84
CA ARG A 191 -16.24 -1.95 34.01
C ARG A 191 -17.22 -3.11 34.27
N ASN A 192 -17.75 -3.73 33.20
CA ASN A 192 -18.49 -4.99 33.25
C ASN A 192 -17.58 -6.15 32.78
N ARG A 193 -18.15 -7.26 32.32
CA ARG A 193 -17.46 -8.49 31.88
C ARG A 193 -17.79 -8.87 30.44
N ILE A 194 -18.25 -7.90 29.63
CA ILE A 194 -18.74 -8.12 28.26
C ILE A 194 -17.57 -8.59 27.37
N ARG A 195 -17.76 -9.71 26.68
CA ARG A 195 -16.73 -10.34 25.81
C ARG A 195 -16.90 -10.07 24.31
N GLN A 196 -18.13 -9.83 23.87
CA GLN A 196 -18.45 -9.52 22.49
C GLN A 196 -19.64 -8.57 22.41
N VAL A 197 -19.74 -7.84 21.30
CA VAL A 197 -20.96 -7.11 20.90
C VAL A 197 -21.45 -7.72 19.59
N GLU A 198 -22.72 -8.10 19.58
CA GLU A 198 -23.37 -8.78 18.45
C GLU A 198 -24.16 -7.80 17.58
N GLY A 199 -24.46 -8.21 16.35
CA GLY A 199 -25.20 -7.37 15.41
C GLY A 199 -26.57 -7.00 15.98
N LEU A 200 -26.94 -5.71 15.86
CA LEU A 200 -28.21 -5.19 16.38
C LEU A 200 -28.35 -5.24 17.92
N THR A 201 -27.27 -5.45 18.71
CA THR A 201 -27.31 -5.40 20.18
C THR A 201 -27.97 -4.11 20.71
N PHE A 202 -27.68 -2.96 20.10
CA PHE A 202 -28.17 -1.64 20.52
C PHE A 202 -29.31 -1.07 19.66
N GLN A 203 -29.94 -1.89 18.80
CA GLN A 203 -31.10 -1.45 18.00
C GLN A 203 -32.28 -1.06 18.92
N GLY A 204 -32.85 0.11 18.69
CA GLY A 204 -33.88 0.75 19.52
C GLY A 204 -33.39 2.01 20.25
N LEU A 205 -32.07 2.24 20.33
CA LEU A 205 -31.46 3.40 21.00
C LEU A 205 -31.26 4.61 20.06
N SER A 206 -32.30 4.96 19.29
CA SER A 206 -32.23 5.95 18.20
C SER A 206 -31.92 7.41 18.58
N SER A 207 -31.78 7.72 19.88
CA SER A 207 -31.33 9.02 20.38
C SER A 207 -30.01 8.99 21.16
N LEU A 208 -29.30 7.85 21.16
CA LEU A 208 -28.08 7.70 21.92
C LEU A 208 -26.97 8.59 21.39
N GLU A 209 -26.39 9.40 22.26
CA GLU A 209 -25.27 10.30 21.96
C GLU A 209 -23.95 9.76 22.52
N VAL A 210 -23.99 9.05 23.67
CA VAL A 210 -22.80 8.57 24.39
C VAL A 210 -22.96 7.11 24.80
N LEU A 211 -22.06 6.25 24.32
CA LEU A 211 -21.96 4.84 24.72
C LEU A 211 -20.60 4.55 25.38
N LYS A 212 -20.64 4.07 26.63
CA LYS A 212 -19.44 3.74 27.41
C LYS A 212 -19.30 2.23 27.64
N LEU A 213 -18.38 1.60 26.93
CA LEU A 213 -18.07 0.15 26.98
C LEU A 213 -16.62 -0.13 27.45
N GLN A 214 -15.88 0.90 27.88
CA GLN A 214 -14.48 0.78 28.28
C GLN A 214 -14.28 -0.09 29.55
N ARG A 215 -13.10 -0.70 29.70
CA ARG A 215 -12.78 -1.65 30.80
C ARG A 215 -13.74 -2.84 30.86
N ASN A 216 -14.04 -3.46 29.73
CA ASN A 216 -14.72 -4.74 29.65
C ASN A 216 -13.70 -5.84 29.30
N SER A 217 -14.07 -6.85 28.52
CA SER A 217 -13.14 -7.84 27.95
C SER A 217 -13.49 -8.10 26.49
N ILE A 218 -13.92 -7.05 25.77
CA ILE A 218 -14.45 -7.15 24.42
C ILE A 218 -13.30 -7.50 23.47
N SER A 219 -13.31 -8.72 22.94
CA SER A 219 -12.33 -9.20 21.95
C SER A 219 -12.91 -9.22 20.53
N LYS A 220 -14.24 -9.14 20.39
CA LYS A 220 -14.92 -9.14 19.09
C LYS A 220 -16.08 -8.16 19.05
N LEU A 221 -16.13 -7.37 17.98
CA LEU A 221 -17.30 -6.66 17.50
C LEU A 221 -17.75 -7.38 16.23
N THR A 222 -19.03 -7.72 16.08
CA THR A 222 -19.53 -8.24 14.80
C THR A 222 -20.02 -7.11 13.89
N ASP A 223 -20.29 -7.44 12.64
CA ASP A 223 -20.88 -6.49 11.71
C ASP A 223 -22.26 -6.03 12.19
N GLY A 224 -22.54 -4.73 12.07
CA GLY A 224 -23.76 -4.10 12.59
C GLY A 224 -23.87 -4.04 14.12
N ALA A 225 -22.77 -4.23 14.87
CA ALA A 225 -22.75 -4.16 16.34
C ALA A 225 -23.33 -2.84 16.89
N PHE A 226 -23.08 -1.72 16.20
CA PHE A 226 -23.56 -0.38 16.56
C PHE A 226 -24.56 0.21 15.54
N TRP A 227 -25.26 -0.65 14.78
CA TRP A 227 -26.31 -0.22 13.87
C TRP A 227 -27.47 0.47 14.63
N ASP A 228 -28.26 1.30 13.93
CA ASP A 228 -29.30 2.20 14.48
C ASP A 228 -28.78 3.38 15.34
N LEU A 229 -27.51 3.40 15.75
CA LEU A 229 -26.91 4.47 16.58
C LEU A 229 -26.51 5.73 15.79
N ALA A 230 -27.34 6.15 14.82
CA ALA A 230 -27.01 7.21 13.86
C ALA A 230 -26.79 8.61 14.46
N LYS A 231 -27.22 8.85 15.72
CA LYS A 231 -26.98 10.11 16.47
C LYS A 231 -25.76 10.06 17.40
N MET A 232 -25.09 8.91 17.54
CA MET A 232 -24.00 8.75 18.52
C MET A 232 -22.84 9.69 18.20
N LYS A 233 -22.39 10.43 19.22
CA LYS A 233 -21.31 11.42 19.16
C LYS A 233 -20.01 10.86 19.76
N ALA A 234 -20.09 10.07 20.83
CA ALA A 234 -18.93 9.51 21.52
C ALA A 234 -19.08 8.01 21.82
N LEU A 235 -18.07 7.23 21.44
CA LEU A 235 -17.97 5.80 21.71
C LEU A 235 -16.66 5.49 22.45
N HIS A 236 -16.78 4.95 23.67
CA HIS A 236 -15.63 4.53 24.48
C HIS A 236 -15.50 3.01 24.50
N LEU A 237 -14.41 2.51 23.92
CA LEU A 237 -14.02 1.09 23.85
C LEU A 237 -12.63 0.84 24.47
N ASP A 238 -12.09 1.80 25.22
CA ASP A 238 -10.77 1.69 25.85
C ASP A 238 -10.64 0.51 26.82
N TYR A 239 -9.43 0.02 27.08
CA TYR A 239 -9.18 -1.09 28.03
C TYR A 239 -10.06 -2.31 27.72
N ASN A 240 -9.97 -2.81 26.48
CA ASN A 240 -10.64 -4.03 26.04
C ASN A 240 -9.57 -4.97 25.42
N SER A 241 -9.96 -5.86 24.51
CA SER A 241 -9.06 -6.88 23.93
C SER A 241 -9.22 -6.96 22.41
N LEU A 242 -9.56 -5.83 21.77
CA LEU A 242 -9.73 -5.72 20.32
C LEU A 242 -8.37 -5.82 19.63
N THR A 243 -8.24 -6.72 18.64
CA THR A 243 -7.04 -6.88 17.80
C THR A 243 -7.13 -6.13 16.47
N GLU A 244 -8.35 -5.76 16.05
CA GLU A 244 -8.64 -4.91 14.91
C GLU A 244 -10.03 -4.26 15.05
N VAL A 245 -10.33 -3.30 14.17
CA VAL A 245 -11.66 -2.72 13.99
C VAL A 245 -12.01 -2.83 12.50
N ASN A 246 -13.08 -3.54 12.18
CA ASN A 246 -13.51 -3.78 10.80
C ASN A 246 -14.61 -2.80 10.36
N SER A 247 -14.82 -2.69 9.04
CA SER A 247 -15.83 -1.80 8.44
C SER A 247 -17.27 -2.15 8.82
N GLY A 248 -17.58 -3.44 9.00
CA GLY A 248 -18.90 -3.88 9.44
C GLY A 248 -19.26 -3.44 10.86
N SER A 249 -18.30 -3.44 11.80
CA SER A 249 -18.56 -3.09 13.20
C SER A 249 -18.96 -1.63 13.40
N LEU A 250 -18.35 -0.70 12.65
CA LEU A 250 -18.66 0.73 12.69
C LEU A 250 -19.81 1.15 11.75
N TYR A 251 -20.49 0.19 11.11
CA TYR A 251 -21.56 0.47 10.16
C TYR A 251 -22.74 1.20 10.81
N GLY A 252 -23.09 2.36 10.27
CA GLY A 252 -24.19 3.22 10.74
C GLY A 252 -23.77 4.42 11.60
N LEU A 253 -22.49 4.56 11.97
CA LEU A 253 -22.00 5.59 12.91
C LEU A 253 -21.76 6.98 12.29
N THR A 254 -22.74 7.46 11.51
CA THR A 254 -22.64 8.64 10.62
C THR A 254 -22.51 10.00 11.33
N SER A 255 -22.74 10.05 12.64
CA SER A 255 -22.59 11.27 13.47
C SER A 255 -21.45 11.22 14.48
N LEU A 256 -20.64 10.15 14.48
CA LEU A 256 -19.59 9.92 15.48
C LEU A 256 -18.50 11.00 15.39
N GLN A 257 -18.19 11.61 16.53
CA GLN A 257 -17.20 12.69 16.68
C GLN A 257 -16.00 12.27 17.52
N GLN A 258 -16.15 11.33 18.46
CA GLN A 258 -15.06 10.83 19.30
C GLN A 258 -15.10 9.31 19.38
N LEU A 259 -13.96 8.68 19.09
CA LEU A 259 -13.77 7.23 19.15
C LEU A 259 -12.52 6.92 19.97
N PHE A 260 -12.74 6.32 21.13
CA PHE A 260 -11.68 5.98 22.08
C PHE A 260 -11.45 4.47 22.10
N LEU A 261 -10.30 4.05 21.60
CA LEU A 261 -9.86 2.65 21.41
C LEU A 261 -8.55 2.38 22.17
N SER A 262 -8.18 3.23 23.13
CA SER A 262 -6.88 3.13 23.79
C SER A 262 -6.77 1.90 24.70
N ASN A 263 -5.57 1.39 24.95
CA ASN A 263 -5.36 0.20 25.79
C ASN A 263 -6.14 -1.02 25.23
N ASN A 264 -5.92 -1.32 23.95
CA ASN A 264 -6.40 -2.54 23.28
C ASN A 264 -5.18 -3.29 22.73
N SER A 265 -5.35 -4.16 21.72
CA SER A 265 -4.26 -4.89 21.06
C SER A 265 -4.30 -4.70 19.54
N ILE A 266 -4.76 -3.53 19.08
CA ILE A 266 -4.99 -3.24 17.67
C ILE A 266 -3.65 -3.20 16.93
N ALA A 267 -3.45 -4.11 15.98
CA ALA A 267 -2.19 -4.27 15.27
C ALA A 267 -2.13 -3.52 13.91
N ARG A 268 -3.30 -3.15 13.35
CA ARG A 268 -3.43 -2.51 12.03
C ARG A 268 -4.60 -1.54 11.96
N ILE A 269 -4.48 -0.52 11.11
CA ILE A 269 -5.57 0.39 10.73
C ILE A 269 -6.12 -0.07 9.37
N ASN A 270 -7.45 -0.17 9.22
CA ASN A 270 -8.10 -0.52 7.96
C ASN A 270 -8.86 0.69 7.40
N ALA A 271 -8.52 1.13 6.19
CA ALA A 271 -9.14 2.28 5.52
C ALA A 271 -10.66 2.14 5.35
N ASP A 272 -11.17 0.92 5.14
CA ASP A 272 -12.61 0.67 5.00
C ASP A 272 -13.37 0.88 6.32
N GLY A 273 -12.70 0.77 7.48
CA GLY A 273 -13.28 0.98 8.80
C GLY A 273 -13.94 2.36 8.95
N TRP A 274 -13.28 3.37 8.40
CA TRP A 274 -13.59 4.77 8.64
C TRP A 274 -14.68 5.35 7.72
N LYS A 275 -15.08 4.62 6.68
CA LYS A 275 -16.05 5.07 5.66
C LYS A 275 -17.40 5.48 6.25
N PHE A 276 -17.79 4.91 7.41
CA PHE A 276 -19.08 5.16 8.05
C PHE A 276 -19.05 6.23 9.15
N CYS A 277 -17.88 6.73 9.56
CA CYS A 277 -17.70 7.71 10.64
C CYS A 277 -16.89 8.93 10.19
N GLN A 278 -17.18 9.49 9.02
CA GLN A 278 -16.38 10.56 8.39
C GLN A 278 -16.34 11.87 9.19
N LYS A 279 -17.31 12.12 10.09
CA LYS A 279 -17.39 13.30 10.98
C LYS A 279 -16.53 13.20 12.25
N LEU A 280 -15.67 12.17 12.33
CA LEU A 280 -14.83 11.93 13.51
C LEU A 280 -13.84 13.08 13.71
N ARG A 281 -13.82 13.63 14.92
CA ARG A 281 -12.95 14.75 15.34
C ARG A 281 -11.82 14.31 16.26
N GLU A 282 -12.01 13.27 17.06
CA GLU A 282 -10.95 12.66 17.88
C GLU A 282 -10.92 11.15 17.70
N LEU A 283 -9.73 10.63 17.34
CA LEU A 283 -9.42 9.21 17.28
C LEU A 283 -8.28 8.91 18.24
N ASN A 284 -8.56 8.15 19.29
CA ASN A 284 -7.55 7.72 20.27
C ASN A 284 -7.24 6.23 20.12
N LEU A 285 -6.07 5.94 19.58
CA LEU A 285 -5.49 4.60 19.39
C LEU A 285 -4.22 4.40 20.25
N ALA A 286 -3.99 5.23 21.27
CA ALA A 286 -2.83 5.11 22.15
C ALA A 286 -2.82 3.79 22.95
N HIS A 287 -1.66 3.28 23.34
CA HIS A 287 -1.54 1.97 24.02
C HIS A 287 -2.17 0.83 23.19
N ASN A 288 -1.60 0.56 22.02
CA ASN A 288 -2.00 -0.53 21.12
C ASN A 288 -0.73 -1.17 20.49
N ASN A 289 -0.91 -2.05 19.49
CA ASN A 289 0.14 -2.84 18.86
C ASN A 289 0.45 -2.39 17.42
N LEU A 290 0.13 -1.13 17.06
CA LEU A 290 0.37 -0.61 15.71
C LEU A 290 1.87 -0.55 15.41
N THR A 291 2.28 -1.06 14.24
CA THR A 291 3.70 -1.08 13.82
C THR A 291 4.01 -0.16 12.64
N ARG A 292 2.99 0.22 11.88
CA ARG A 292 3.09 1.03 10.65
C ARG A 292 1.87 1.93 10.46
N LEU A 293 2.03 3.00 9.69
CA LEU A 293 0.96 3.81 9.12
C LEU A 293 1.13 3.87 7.59
N ASP A 294 0.08 3.52 6.84
CA ASP A 294 0.12 3.32 5.39
C ASP A 294 -0.65 4.40 4.60
N GLU A 295 -0.30 4.62 3.33
CA GLU A 295 -0.95 5.62 2.47
C GLU A 295 -2.45 5.32 2.36
N GLY A 296 -3.27 6.35 2.46
CA GLY A 296 -4.72 6.23 2.37
C GLY A 296 -5.41 5.67 3.61
N SER A 297 -4.69 5.06 4.56
CA SER A 297 -5.26 4.33 5.72
C SER A 297 -6.18 5.15 6.63
N LEU A 298 -6.04 6.48 6.63
CA LEU A 298 -6.85 7.45 7.37
C LEU A 298 -7.52 8.51 6.46
N SER A 299 -7.37 8.40 5.13
CA SER A 299 -7.66 9.49 4.16
C SER A 299 -9.11 10.00 4.11
N VAL A 300 -10.09 9.20 4.55
CA VAL A 300 -11.51 9.58 4.59
C VAL A 300 -11.89 10.38 5.84
N LEU A 301 -11.00 10.54 6.82
CA LEU A 301 -11.24 11.26 8.07
C LEU A 301 -10.88 12.76 7.95
N GLY A 302 -11.45 13.43 6.95
CA GLY A 302 -11.13 14.84 6.65
C GLY A 302 -11.45 15.83 7.77
N ASP A 303 -12.46 15.53 8.60
CA ASP A 303 -12.90 16.33 9.75
C ASP A 303 -12.08 16.08 11.04
N LEU A 304 -11.09 15.18 11.02
CA LEU A 304 -10.34 14.80 12.21
C LEU A 304 -9.51 15.97 12.74
N HIS A 305 -9.63 16.29 14.03
CA HIS A 305 -8.92 17.37 14.70
C HIS A 305 -7.78 16.86 15.60
N ALA A 306 -7.94 15.69 16.20
CA ALA A 306 -6.96 15.07 17.10
C ALA A 306 -6.78 13.58 16.78
N LEU A 307 -5.52 13.18 16.59
CA LEU A 307 -5.10 11.80 16.35
C LEU A 307 -4.05 11.40 17.39
N ARG A 308 -4.39 10.46 18.27
CA ARG A 308 -3.51 9.96 19.33
C ARG A 308 -3.06 8.54 19.03
N LEU A 309 -1.75 8.36 18.86
CA LEU A 309 -1.09 7.11 18.51
C LEU A 309 0.09 6.79 19.46
N SER A 310 0.27 7.59 20.53
CA SER A 310 1.33 7.38 21.52
C SER A 310 1.28 6.01 22.20
N HIS A 311 2.41 5.46 22.64
CA HIS A 311 2.52 4.10 23.19
C HIS A 311 2.03 3.03 22.20
N ASN A 312 2.64 2.98 21.02
CA ASN A 312 2.53 1.88 20.05
C ASN A 312 3.96 1.41 19.69
N SER A 313 4.12 0.58 18.65
CA SER A 313 5.43 0.18 18.11
C SER A 313 5.63 0.71 16.68
N ILE A 314 5.08 1.89 16.39
CA ILE A 314 5.12 2.49 15.05
C ILE A 314 6.58 2.83 14.74
N SER A 315 7.16 2.05 13.82
CA SER A 315 8.53 2.23 13.33
C SER A 315 8.55 2.74 11.89
N HIS A 316 7.45 2.56 11.16
CA HIS A 316 7.29 3.00 9.78
C HIS A 316 6.06 3.89 9.58
N ILE A 317 6.21 4.95 8.78
CA ILE A 317 5.13 5.81 8.29
C ILE A 317 5.43 6.03 6.81
N THR A 318 4.50 5.66 5.93
CA THR A 318 4.70 5.86 4.49
C THR A 318 4.62 7.33 4.12
N GLU A 319 5.21 7.70 2.98
CA GLU A 319 4.88 8.96 2.32
C GLU A 319 3.34 9.00 2.09
N GLY A 320 2.71 10.15 2.36
CA GLY A 320 1.26 10.30 2.24
C GLY A 320 0.39 9.54 3.25
N ALA A 321 0.92 8.94 4.32
CA ALA A 321 0.12 8.24 5.34
C ALA A 321 -1.01 9.11 5.96
N PHE A 322 -0.76 10.41 6.12
CA PHE A 322 -1.72 11.39 6.65
C PHE A 322 -2.47 12.18 5.56
N ARG A 323 -2.34 11.81 4.29
CA ARG A 323 -2.92 12.52 3.15
C ARG A 323 -4.45 12.52 3.23
N GLY A 324 -5.04 13.71 3.34
CA GLY A 324 -6.49 13.92 3.50
C GLY A 324 -6.89 14.46 4.87
N LEU A 325 -6.02 14.35 5.89
CA LEU A 325 -6.27 14.78 7.28
C LEU A 325 -6.15 16.29 7.50
N LYS A 326 -6.77 17.08 6.60
CA LYS A 326 -6.60 18.53 6.50
C LYS A 326 -6.98 19.31 7.75
N ALA A 327 -7.90 18.79 8.57
CA ALA A 327 -8.35 19.44 9.81
C ALA A 327 -7.51 19.10 11.06
N VAL A 328 -6.53 18.19 10.98
CA VAL A 328 -5.82 17.71 12.17
C VAL A 328 -4.94 18.82 12.75
N ARG A 329 -5.16 19.13 14.02
CA ARG A 329 -4.44 20.14 14.81
C ARG A 329 -3.49 19.51 15.82
N VAL A 330 -3.79 18.31 16.29
CA VAL A 330 -3.01 17.58 17.29
C VAL A 330 -2.68 16.17 16.79
N LEU A 331 -1.38 15.88 16.68
CA LEU A 331 -0.85 14.55 16.38
C LEU A 331 0.12 14.12 17.49
N GLU A 332 -0.22 13.02 18.17
CA GLU A 332 0.55 12.47 19.28
C GLU A 332 1.12 11.10 18.90
N LEU A 333 2.45 11.00 18.80
CA LEU A 333 3.22 9.83 18.34
C LEU A 333 4.32 9.46 19.36
N ASP A 334 4.13 9.78 20.63
CA ASP A 334 5.12 9.56 21.70
C ASP A 334 5.31 8.07 22.00
N HIS A 335 6.44 7.68 22.58
CA HIS A 335 6.72 6.30 23.01
C HIS A 335 6.42 5.29 21.89
N ASN A 336 7.09 5.49 20.76
CA ASN A 336 7.02 4.65 19.55
C ASN A 336 8.45 4.32 19.07
N ASP A 337 8.58 3.65 17.92
CA ASP A 337 9.86 3.19 17.38
C ASP A 337 10.33 4.01 16.15
N ILE A 338 9.82 5.24 15.99
CA ILE A 338 10.06 6.09 14.81
C ILE A 338 11.54 6.51 14.74
N SER A 339 12.16 6.33 13.57
CA SER A 339 13.55 6.73 13.29
C SER A 339 13.70 7.26 11.85
N GLY A 340 13.78 6.36 10.86
CA GLY A 340 14.01 6.69 9.44
C GLY A 340 13.05 7.75 8.86
N THR A 341 11.79 7.75 9.30
CA THR A 341 10.78 8.77 8.95
C THR A 341 11.24 10.22 9.18
N ILE A 342 12.13 10.45 10.16
CA ILE A 342 12.67 11.78 10.52
C ILE A 342 14.13 11.93 10.06
N GLU A 343 14.85 10.82 9.94
CA GLU A 343 16.27 10.79 9.51
C GLU A 343 16.45 10.88 7.99
N ASP A 344 15.49 10.43 7.19
CA ASP A 344 15.64 10.26 5.73
C ASP A 344 14.39 10.61 4.88
N THR A 345 13.17 10.46 5.42
CA THR A 345 11.95 10.59 4.61
C THR A 345 11.56 12.05 4.35
N ASN A 346 11.24 12.36 3.09
CA ASN A 346 10.60 13.63 2.71
C ASN A 346 9.08 13.51 2.87
N GLY A 347 8.42 14.51 3.47
CA GLY A 347 6.96 14.65 3.37
C GLY A 347 6.13 13.54 4.04
N ALA A 348 6.68 12.83 5.03
CA ALA A 348 5.90 11.85 5.82
C ALA A 348 4.66 12.49 6.47
N PHE A 349 4.75 13.77 6.85
CA PHE A 349 3.67 14.59 7.42
C PHE A 349 2.91 15.44 6.38
N SER A 350 3.04 15.16 5.09
CA SER A 350 2.35 15.94 4.05
C SER A 350 0.82 15.78 4.10
N GLY A 351 0.09 16.88 3.89
CA GLY A 351 -1.37 16.94 4.00
C GLY A 351 -1.90 17.25 5.41
N LEU A 352 -1.03 17.48 6.39
CA LEU A 352 -1.37 17.94 7.75
C LEU A 352 -1.36 19.48 7.83
N ASP A 353 -1.99 20.12 6.84
CA ASP A 353 -1.90 21.56 6.53
C ASP A 353 -2.40 22.50 7.66
N SER A 354 -3.09 21.96 8.68
CA SER A 354 -3.61 22.68 9.86
C SER A 354 -2.92 22.31 11.18
N LEU A 355 -1.83 21.54 11.15
CA LEU A 355 -1.23 20.98 12.37
C LEU A 355 -0.66 22.09 13.26
N ASN A 356 -1.01 22.04 14.55
CA ASN A 356 -0.60 23.00 15.57
C ASN A 356 0.37 22.37 16.59
N LYS A 357 0.09 21.13 17.01
CA LYS A 357 0.91 20.34 17.94
C LYS A 357 1.31 19.00 17.31
N LEU A 358 2.62 18.75 17.26
CA LEU A 358 3.24 17.46 16.95
C LEU A 358 4.12 17.03 18.13
N THR A 359 3.95 15.82 18.63
CA THR A 359 4.78 15.28 19.70
C THR A 359 5.28 13.87 19.34
N LEU A 360 6.60 13.70 19.42
CA LEU A 360 7.40 12.54 19.03
C LEU A 360 8.35 12.15 20.19
N PHE A 361 7.95 12.44 21.43
CA PHE A 361 8.74 12.18 22.63
C PHE A 361 9.05 10.69 22.77
N ARG A 362 10.25 10.29 23.22
CA ARG A 362 10.62 8.86 23.37
C ARG A 362 10.43 8.02 22.11
N ASN A 363 10.98 8.48 21.00
CA ASN A 363 11.14 7.69 19.78
C ASN A 363 12.61 7.23 19.62
N LYS A 364 13.00 6.80 18.42
CA LYS A 364 14.36 6.30 18.11
C LYS A 364 15.13 7.23 17.17
N ILE A 365 14.73 8.51 17.11
CA ILE A 365 15.26 9.50 16.16
C ILE A 365 16.72 9.82 16.51
N LYS A 366 17.66 9.47 15.63
CA LYS A 366 19.09 9.80 15.78
C LYS A 366 19.52 11.05 15.02
N SER A 367 18.76 11.48 14.02
CA SER A 367 19.01 12.76 13.33
C SER A 367 17.75 13.32 12.68
N VAL A 368 17.77 14.60 12.35
CA VAL A 368 16.64 15.32 11.71
C VAL A 368 17.06 15.84 10.35
N ALA A 369 16.40 15.36 9.30
CA ALA A 369 16.61 15.81 7.93
C ALA A 369 15.94 17.17 7.66
N LYS A 370 16.52 17.97 6.75
CA LYS A 370 16.07 19.32 6.34
C LYS A 370 14.60 19.36 5.86
N LYS A 371 14.07 18.21 5.42
CA LYS A 371 12.72 18.05 4.84
C LYS A 371 11.77 17.18 5.68
N ALA A 372 12.20 16.71 6.87
CA ALA A 372 11.39 15.82 7.72
C ALA A 372 10.03 16.44 8.09
N PHE A 373 10.00 17.75 8.37
CA PHE A 373 8.80 18.51 8.76
C PHE A 373 8.24 19.37 7.60
N SER A 374 8.43 18.94 6.35
CA SER A 374 7.84 19.61 5.17
C SER A 374 6.31 19.43 5.14
N GLY A 375 5.56 20.51 4.96
CA GLY A 375 4.09 20.50 5.04
C GLY A 375 3.52 20.81 6.44
N LEU A 376 4.36 21.25 7.38
CA LEU A 376 3.98 21.63 8.75
C LEU A 376 4.15 23.14 9.02
N GLU A 377 3.93 23.99 8.02
CA GLU A 377 4.16 25.44 8.09
C GLU A 377 3.37 26.14 9.22
N THR A 378 2.23 25.60 9.62
CA THR A 378 1.36 26.10 10.70
C THR A 378 1.81 25.73 12.12
N LEU A 379 2.80 24.85 12.27
CA LEU A 379 3.10 24.21 13.56
C LEU A 379 3.58 25.22 14.61
N GLU A 380 3.00 25.14 15.81
CA GLU A 380 3.32 26.00 16.95
C GLU A 380 4.05 25.26 18.06
N HIS A 381 3.79 23.96 18.23
CA HIS A 381 4.41 23.12 19.26
C HIS A 381 5.00 21.85 18.65
N LEU A 382 6.32 21.69 18.77
CA LEU A 382 7.07 20.49 18.38
C LEU A 382 7.80 19.91 19.60
N ASN A 383 7.61 18.62 19.87
CA ASN A 383 8.32 17.91 20.92
C ASN A 383 9.11 16.72 20.37
N LEU A 384 10.43 16.79 20.51
CA LEU A 384 11.43 15.79 20.14
C LEU A 384 12.23 15.30 21.37
N GLY A 385 11.77 15.59 22.59
CA GLY A 385 12.47 15.24 23.82
C GLY A 385 12.67 13.74 24.00
N ASP A 386 13.73 13.37 24.75
CA ASP A 386 14.07 11.98 25.09
C ASP A 386 14.22 11.10 23.82
N ASN A 387 14.84 11.68 22.79
CA ASN A 387 15.35 11.02 21.59
C ASN A 387 16.86 11.24 21.55
N ALA A 388 17.65 10.21 21.21
CA ALA A 388 19.11 10.29 21.13
C ALA A 388 19.61 11.01 19.85
N ILE A 389 19.12 12.24 19.64
CA ILE A 389 19.42 13.06 18.46
C ILE A 389 20.89 13.48 18.48
N ARG A 390 21.59 13.17 17.39
CA ARG A 390 23.01 13.42 17.19
C ARG A 390 23.28 14.59 16.23
N SER A 391 22.44 14.78 15.21
CA SER A 391 22.60 15.84 14.21
C SER A 391 21.25 16.35 13.70
N ILE A 392 21.15 17.66 13.45
CA ILE A 392 19.96 18.33 12.90
C ILE A 392 20.45 19.17 11.74
N GLN A 393 20.00 18.87 10.51
CA GLN A 393 20.49 19.55 9.31
C GLN A 393 20.13 21.05 9.29
N PRO A 394 21.00 21.91 8.73
CA PRO A 394 20.69 23.32 8.51
C PRO A 394 19.34 23.56 7.84
N ASP A 395 18.56 24.48 8.39
CA ASP A 395 17.18 24.84 8.01
C ASP A 395 16.09 23.77 8.25
N ALA A 396 16.35 22.68 8.98
CA ALA A 396 15.31 21.66 9.24
C ALA A 396 14.04 22.18 9.93
N PHE A 397 14.11 23.35 10.59
CA PHE A 397 12.97 24.02 11.21
C PHE A 397 12.48 25.27 10.45
N SER A 398 13.10 25.62 9.31
CA SER A 398 12.85 26.87 8.56
C SER A 398 11.42 27.06 8.05
N LYS A 399 10.71 25.96 7.79
CA LYS A 399 9.32 25.97 7.31
C LYS A 399 8.32 26.31 8.41
N MET A 400 8.61 25.93 9.66
CA MET A 400 7.74 26.10 10.82
C MET A 400 7.83 27.55 11.36
N LYS A 401 7.35 28.50 10.56
CA LYS A 401 7.47 29.94 10.86
C LYS A 401 6.78 30.32 12.17
N ASN A 402 5.70 29.62 12.52
CA ASN A 402 4.84 29.86 13.67
C ASN A 402 5.30 29.17 14.97
N LEU A 403 6.46 28.50 14.98
CA LEU A 403 6.90 27.66 16.11
C LEU A 403 7.11 28.50 17.39
N LYS A 404 6.30 28.22 18.42
CA LYS A 404 6.32 28.84 19.77
C LYS A 404 6.97 27.95 20.82
N THR A 405 7.00 26.64 20.60
CA THR A 405 7.60 25.68 21.53
C THR A 405 8.34 24.60 20.75
N LEU A 406 9.62 24.44 21.08
CA LEU A 406 10.46 23.35 20.60
C LEU A 406 11.08 22.67 21.81
N LEU A 407 10.67 21.43 22.08
CA LEU A 407 11.25 20.62 23.15
C LEU A 407 12.28 19.67 22.55
N ILE A 408 13.53 19.76 23.00
CA ILE A 408 14.63 18.86 22.64
C ILE A 408 15.37 18.48 23.92
N GLN A 409 15.60 17.19 24.13
CA GLN A 409 16.43 16.68 25.21
C GLN A 409 17.30 15.56 24.66
N SER A 410 18.60 15.82 24.52
CA SER A 410 19.61 14.87 24.05
C SER A 410 20.99 15.26 24.56
N ASP A 411 21.73 14.27 25.06
CA ASP A 411 23.14 14.35 25.47
C ASP A 411 24.13 13.95 24.35
N SER A 412 23.57 13.66 23.16
CA SER A 412 24.19 12.79 22.17
C SER A 412 24.67 13.53 20.91
N PHE A 413 24.72 14.86 20.95
CA PHE A 413 24.99 15.72 19.79
C PHE A 413 26.43 15.64 19.28
N LEU A 414 26.56 15.70 17.95
CA LEU A 414 27.77 16.06 17.22
C LEU A 414 27.79 17.60 17.12
N CYS A 415 28.70 18.24 17.84
CA CYS A 415 28.89 19.68 17.80
C CYS A 415 29.91 20.05 16.72
N ASP A 416 29.61 19.60 15.49
CA ASP A 416 30.34 19.90 14.26
C ASP A 416 29.76 21.14 13.55
N CYS A 417 30.34 21.53 12.41
CA CYS A 417 29.87 22.68 11.63
C CYS A 417 28.43 22.55 11.11
N GLN A 418 27.83 21.34 11.07
CA GLN A 418 26.43 21.13 10.70
C GLN A 418 25.48 21.53 11.84
N LEU A 419 25.95 21.59 13.09
CA LEU A 419 25.15 22.03 14.25
C LEU A 419 25.33 23.52 14.58
N HIS A 420 26.41 24.17 14.09
CA HIS A 420 26.77 25.58 14.37
C HIS A 420 25.60 26.59 14.29
N TRP A 421 24.67 26.41 13.35
CA TRP A 421 23.52 27.31 13.15
C TRP A 421 22.49 27.25 14.30
N LEU A 422 22.38 26.11 14.98
CA LEU A 422 21.25 25.79 15.85
C LEU A 422 21.18 26.65 17.13
N PRO A 423 22.28 26.87 17.90
CA PRO A 423 22.22 27.70 19.12
C PRO A 423 21.79 29.15 18.81
N SER A 424 22.33 29.72 17.74
CA SER A 424 22.01 31.07 17.27
C SER A 424 20.54 31.18 16.84
N TRP A 425 20.07 30.23 16.02
CA TRP A 425 18.67 30.17 15.56
C TRP A 425 17.68 30.03 16.72
N LEU A 426 17.98 29.18 17.71
CA LEU A 426 17.17 29.01 18.91
C LEU A 426 17.08 30.30 19.74
N GLY A 427 18.22 30.97 19.96
CA GLY A 427 18.29 32.24 20.69
C GLY A 427 17.52 33.37 19.99
N THR A 428 17.69 33.53 18.68
CA THR A 428 16.93 34.52 17.88
C THR A 428 15.42 34.24 17.86
N ARG A 429 14.99 32.99 18.10
CA ARG A 429 13.58 32.60 18.20
C ARG A 429 13.03 32.55 19.63
N GLY A 430 13.85 32.73 20.66
CA GLY A 430 13.44 32.61 22.06
C GLY A 430 13.11 31.17 22.50
N LEU A 431 13.53 30.16 21.73
CA LEU A 431 13.15 28.75 21.92
C LEU A 431 14.10 27.98 22.86
N GLN A 432 15.21 28.59 23.30
CA GLN A 432 16.25 27.93 24.10
C GLN A 432 15.74 27.31 25.42
N ALA A 433 14.67 27.85 26.02
CA ALA A 433 14.11 27.35 27.28
C ALA A 433 13.51 25.92 27.17
N GLY A 434 13.19 25.44 25.97
CA GLY A 434 12.73 24.07 25.73
C GLY A 434 13.85 23.08 25.36
N VAL A 435 15.10 23.53 25.25
CA VAL A 435 16.20 22.75 24.67
C VAL A 435 17.27 22.45 25.72
N ASN A 436 17.33 21.20 26.16
CA ASN A 436 18.47 20.66 26.91
C ASN A 436 19.34 19.83 25.96
N ALA A 437 20.41 20.45 25.45
CA ALA A 437 21.31 19.85 24.48
C ALA A 437 22.76 20.00 24.91
N THR A 438 23.47 18.88 25.01
CA THR A 438 24.92 18.83 25.26
C THR A 438 25.64 18.01 24.19
N CYS A 439 26.91 18.36 23.95
CA CYS A 439 27.76 17.70 22.98
C CYS A 439 28.26 16.36 23.52
N ALA A 440 28.19 15.30 22.72
CA ALA A 440 28.90 14.03 22.96
C ALA A 440 30.28 14.00 22.28
N HIS A 441 30.42 14.75 21.17
CA HIS A 441 31.62 14.83 20.35
C HIS A 441 31.65 16.21 19.63
N PRO A 442 32.82 16.81 19.30
CA PRO A 442 34.18 16.35 19.58
C PRO A 442 34.47 16.18 21.07
N GLU A 443 35.46 15.34 21.40
CA GLU A 443 35.82 15.05 22.81
C GLU A 443 36.22 16.34 23.58
N SER A 444 36.71 17.37 22.87
CA SER A 444 37.02 18.70 23.39
C SER A 444 35.80 19.53 23.83
N LEU A 445 34.59 19.19 23.36
CA LEU A 445 33.33 19.84 23.75
C LEU A 445 32.43 18.94 24.60
N LYS A 446 32.87 17.72 24.94
CA LYS A 446 32.04 16.67 25.53
C LYS A 446 31.47 17.06 26.88
N GLY A 447 30.15 16.96 27.02
CA GLY A 447 29.39 17.39 28.19
C GLY A 447 29.04 18.89 28.21
N THR A 448 29.67 19.72 27.38
CA THR A 448 29.35 21.16 27.26
C THR A 448 27.98 21.36 26.61
N SER A 449 27.22 22.35 27.06
CA SER A 449 25.96 22.71 26.39
C SER A 449 26.21 23.39 25.05
N ILE A 450 25.34 23.14 24.06
CA ILE A 450 25.45 23.76 22.72
C ILE A 450 25.37 25.30 22.77
N PHE A 451 24.82 25.89 23.84
CA PHE A 451 24.74 27.34 24.06
C PHE A 451 26.00 27.92 24.74
N GLN A 452 26.91 27.07 25.22
CA GLN A 452 28.15 27.44 25.91
C GLN A 452 29.39 27.19 25.03
N ALA A 453 29.29 26.30 24.04
CA ALA A 453 30.34 26.04 23.08
C ALA A 453 30.63 27.29 22.21
N PRO A 454 31.90 27.72 22.05
CA PRO A 454 32.25 28.86 21.19
C PRO A 454 31.86 28.61 19.73
N PRO A 455 31.33 29.60 18.97
CA PRO A 455 30.95 29.42 17.56
C PRO A 455 32.08 28.86 16.68
N SER A 456 33.33 29.29 16.92
CA SER A 456 34.53 28.81 16.21
C SER A 456 34.95 27.38 16.54
N SER A 457 34.34 26.71 17.53
CA SER A 457 34.64 25.32 17.88
C SER A 457 33.82 24.29 17.08
N PHE A 458 32.77 24.73 16.38
CA PHE A 458 31.93 23.89 15.53
C PHE A 458 32.57 23.71 14.14
N VAL A 459 33.63 22.91 14.06
CA VAL A 459 34.36 22.59 12.82
C VAL A 459 33.87 21.27 12.19
N CYS A 460 34.30 20.95 10.97
CA CYS A 460 33.97 19.71 10.26
C CYS A 460 35.22 18.92 9.81
N ASP A 461 36.35 19.13 10.50
CA ASP A 461 37.62 18.45 10.20
C ASP A 461 37.60 16.95 10.59
N ASP A 462 36.65 16.57 11.45
CA ASP A 462 36.32 15.20 11.83
C ASP A 462 34.89 14.88 11.34
N PHE A 463 34.70 13.75 10.64
CA PHE A 463 33.40 13.28 10.13
C PHE A 463 33.04 11.91 10.73
N PRO A 464 32.78 11.84 12.04
CA PRO A 464 32.66 10.56 12.76
C PRO A 464 31.35 9.81 12.46
N LYS A 465 30.34 10.50 11.90
CA LYS A 465 29.12 9.91 11.35
C LYS A 465 29.37 9.45 9.90
N PRO A 466 28.96 8.25 9.48
CA PRO A 466 29.28 7.73 8.16
C PRO A 466 28.74 8.61 7.02
N GLN A 467 29.57 8.80 5.99
CA GLN A 467 29.22 9.51 4.76
C GLN A 467 29.28 8.54 3.57
N ILE A 468 28.24 8.49 2.75
CA ILE A 468 28.16 7.56 1.61
C ILE A 468 28.97 8.11 0.44
N THR A 469 30.04 7.40 0.08
CA THR A 469 30.96 7.71 -1.03
C THR A 469 30.48 7.12 -2.36
N VAL A 470 29.82 5.94 -2.35
CA VAL A 470 29.24 5.30 -3.54
C VAL A 470 27.76 5.03 -3.31
N GLN A 471 26.91 5.51 -4.22
CA GLN A 471 25.46 5.35 -4.20
C GLN A 471 25.03 4.14 -5.03
N PRO A 472 23.92 3.45 -4.70
CA PRO A 472 23.35 2.41 -5.55
C PRO A 472 22.67 3.04 -6.78
N GLU A 473 22.84 2.40 -7.94
CA GLU A 473 22.30 2.87 -9.21
C GLU A 473 20.95 2.21 -9.55
N THR A 474 20.10 2.90 -10.32
CA THR A 474 18.83 2.33 -10.81
C THR A 474 19.10 1.30 -11.91
N THR A 475 18.66 0.06 -11.71
CA THR A 475 18.94 -1.08 -12.59
C THR A 475 17.69 -1.53 -13.34
N VAL A 476 17.83 -1.78 -14.63
CA VAL A 476 16.83 -2.46 -15.47
C VAL A 476 17.37 -3.85 -15.79
N THR A 477 16.58 -4.90 -15.53
CA THR A 477 17.04 -6.29 -15.73
C THR A 477 15.97 -7.15 -16.40
N VAL A 478 16.37 -8.33 -16.85
CA VAL A 478 15.47 -9.35 -17.40
C VAL A 478 15.08 -10.35 -16.32
N LEU A 479 13.82 -10.78 -16.30
CA LEU A 479 13.30 -11.84 -15.43
C LEU A 479 14.24 -13.08 -15.42
N GLY A 480 14.58 -13.55 -14.23
CA GLY A 480 15.50 -14.67 -14.01
C GLY A 480 16.99 -14.31 -13.95
N SER A 481 17.38 -13.06 -14.23
CA SER A 481 18.78 -12.61 -14.13
C SER A 481 19.21 -12.34 -12.69
N ASP A 482 20.52 -12.32 -12.44
CA ASP A 482 21.10 -11.87 -11.17
C ASP A 482 21.40 -10.36 -11.21
N VAL A 483 21.16 -9.66 -10.11
CA VAL A 483 21.41 -8.21 -9.93
C VAL A 483 22.19 -7.93 -8.65
N ARG A 484 23.02 -6.88 -8.66
CA ARG A 484 23.78 -6.40 -7.49
C ARG A 484 23.55 -4.90 -7.30
N PHE A 485 23.27 -4.48 -6.06
CA PHE A 485 23.30 -3.08 -5.65
C PHE A 485 24.48 -2.83 -4.72
N THR A 486 25.38 -1.93 -5.10
CA THR A 486 26.56 -1.55 -4.30
C THR A 486 26.29 -0.26 -3.54
N CYS A 487 26.78 -0.15 -2.30
CA CYS A 487 26.85 1.11 -1.56
C CYS A 487 28.13 1.15 -0.73
N THR A 488 28.85 2.27 -0.72
CA THR A 488 30.09 2.45 0.03
C THR A 488 29.99 3.67 0.94
N ALA A 489 30.54 3.60 2.15
CA ALA A 489 30.63 4.74 3.05
C ALA A 489 31.97 4.81 3.79
N ALA A 490 32.40 6.04 4.06
CA ALA A 490 33.60 6.38 4.81
C ALA A 490 33.26 7.03 6.16
N SER A 491 34.17 6.87 7.13
CA SER A 491 34.09 7.43 8.48
C SER A 491 35.51 7.71 8.98
N SER A 492 35.78 8.91 9.53
CA SER A 492 37.02 9.20 10.26
C SER A 492 37.11 8.48 11.61
N SER A 493 35.97 8.05 12.15
CA SER A 493 35.90 7.23 13.36
C SER A 493 36.21 5.76 13.06
N SER A 494 36.96 5.13 13.97
CA SER A 494 37.17 3.67 14.03
C SER A 494 35.97 2.88 14.57
N SER A 495 34.81 3.53 14.81
CA SER A 495 33.59 2.85 15.23
C SER A 495 33.08 1.88 14.16
N PRO A 496 32.73 0.62 14.51
CA PRO A 496 32.27 -0.35 13.52
C PRO A 496 30.97 0.12 12.86
N MET A 497 30.97 0.11 11.53
CA MET A 497 29.77 0.36 10.73
C MET A 497 28.95 -0.93 10.59
N THR A 498 27.64 -0.77 10.62
CA THR A 498 26.65 -1.82 10.40
C THR A 498 25.80 -1.47 9.19
N PHE A 499 25.47 -2.48 8.39
CA PHE A 499 24.87 -2.33 7.06
C PHE A 499 23.48 -2.94 7.05
N ALA A 500 22.54 -2.25 6.43
CA ALA A 500 21.17 -2.67 6.29
C ALA A 500 20.61 -2.21 4.95
N TRP A 501 19.92 -3.09 4.25
CA TRP A 501 19.20 -2.74 3.02
C TRP A 501 17.70 -2.72 3.28
N ARG A 502 16.99 -1.80 2.61
CA ARG A 502 15.53 -1.76 2.62
C ARG A 502 14.97 -1.66 1.20
N LYS A 503 13.82 -2.30 0.97
CA LYS A 503 13.05 -2.25 -0.28
C LYS A 503 11.72 -1.55 0.00
N ASP A 504 11.42 -0.51 -0.77
CA ASP A 504 10.19 0.31 -0.65
C ASP A 504 9.88 0.75 0.79
N GLN A 505 10.96 1.13 1.49
CA GLN A 505 11.01 1.54 2.90
C GLN A 505 11.01 0.40 3.95
N GLU A 506 10.77 -0.85 3.57
CA GLU A 506 10.78 -2.00 4.48
C GLU A 506 12.16 -2.67 4.58
N LEU A 507 12.60 -2.91 5.82
CA LEU A 507 13.93 -3.45 6.14
C LEU A 507 14.07 -4.93 5.75
N LEU A 508 15.06 -5.25 4.92
CA LEU A 508 15.35 -6.61 4.47
C LEU A 508 16.11 -7.40 5.57
N ARG A 509 15.36 -8.07 6.43
CA ARG A 509 15.90 -8.83 7.60
C ARG A 509 16.77 -10.03 7.24
N GLN A 510 16.68 -10.54 6.00
CA GLN A 510 17.41 -11.70 5.50
C GLN A 510 17.93 -11.41 4.08
N ALA A 511 18.73 -10.35 3.95
CA ALA A 511 19.36 -9.95 2.70
C ALA A 511 20.65 -10.76 2.44
N ASP A 512 20.80 -11.29 1.22
CA ASP A 512 22.05 -11.85 0.73
C ASP A 512 23.04 -10.70 0.46
N THR A 513 24.01 -10.51 1.36
CA THR A 513 24.91 -9.34 1.34
C THR A 513 26.37 -9.70 1.56
N GLU A 514 27.24 -9.20 0.68
CA GLU A 514 28.69 -9.21 0.85
C GLU A 514 29.14 -7.85 1.41
N ASN A 515 30.04 -7.85 2.40
CA ASN A 515 30.51 -6.63 3.05
C ASN A 515 32.05 -6.64 3.13
N TYR A 516 32.68 -5.57 2.65
CA TYR A 516 34.13 -5.43 2.55
C TYR A 516 34.58 -4.16 3.27
N ALA A 517 35.68 -4.24 4.03
CA ALA A 517 36.33 -3.09 4.64
C ALA A 517 37.62 -2.74 3.89
N HIS A 518 37.88 -1.45 3.71
CA HIS A 518 39.13 -0.93 3.17
C HIS A 518 39.62 0.23 4.06
N VAL A 519 40.92 0.25 4.35
CA VAL A 519 41.55 1.35 5.09
C VAL A 519 42.37 2.15 4.08
N GLN A 520 41.97 3.39 3.81
CA GLN A 520 42.69 4.22 2.85
C GLN A 520 44.08 4.57 3.42
N ALA A 521 45.13 4.13 2.72
CA ALA A 521 46.49 4.12 3.26
C ALA A 521 47.18 5.50 3.36
N HIS A 522 46.50 6.60 3.01
CA HIS A 522 47.08 7.95 3.00
C HIS A 522 46.53 8.84 4.13
N HIS A 523 47.35 8.99 5.17
CA HIS A 523 47.44 10.16 6.07
C HIS A 523 46.29 10.50 7.02
N GLN A 524 45.11 9.87 6.96
CA GLN A 524 44.11 9.91 8.05
C GLN A 524 43.50 8.53 8.30
N ARG A 525 42.97 8.27 9.51
CA ARG A 525 42.38 6.97 9.90
C ARG A 525 40.96 6.76 9.34
N VAL A 526 40.77 7.03 8.05
CA VAL A 526 39.48 6.86 7.37
C VAL A 526 39.19 5.38 7.15
N MET A 527 38.09 4.93 7.76
CA MET A 527 37.53 3.60 7.60
C MET A 527 36.48 3.64 6.49
N GLU A 528 36.73 2.96 5.38
CA GLU A 528 35.79 2.83 4.26
C GLU A 528 35.23 1.41 4.19
N TYR A 529 33.92 1.28 3.97
CA TYR A 529 33.25 -0.01 3.90
C TYR A 529 32.25 -0.04 2.74
N THR A 530 32.30 -1.10 1.95
CA THR A 530 31.38 -1.38 0.83
C THR A 530 30.45 -2.54 1.20
N THR A 531 29.15 -2.36 1.00
CA THR A 531 28.14 -3.41 1.08
C THR A 531 27.53 -3.65 -0.30
N ILE A 532 27.36 -4.91 -0.67
CA ILE A 532 26.75 -5.34 -1.94
C ILE A 532 25.55 -6.21 -1.60
N LEU A 533 24.35 -5.79 -2.03
CA LEU A 533 23.13 -6.59 -1.98
C LEU A 533 23.01 -7.42 -3.25
N HIS A 534 22.89 -8.74 -3.10
CA HIS A 534 22.71 -9.68 -4.20
C HIS A 534 21.23 -10.08 -4.32
N LEU A 535 20.69 -9.99 -5.53
CA LEU A 535 19.35 -10.43 -5.88
C LEU A 535 19.48 -11.48 -6.98
N ARG A 536 19.43 -12.76 -6.59
CA ARG A 536 19.59 -13.88 -7.53
C ARG A 536 18.25 -14.28 -8.14
N HIS A 537 18.25 -14.73 -9.40
CA HIS A 537 17.06 -15.15 -10.15
C HIS A 537 15.87 -14.17 -10.02
N VAL A 538 16.07 -12.92 -10.44
CA VAL A 538 15.13 -11.81 -10.19
C VAL A 538 13.72 -12.09 -10.71
N THR A 539 12.74 -11.95 -9.82
CA THR A 539 11.30 -12.00 -10.14
C THR A 539 10.66 -10.63 -9.98
N PHE A 540 9.44 -10.43 -10.50
CA PHE A 540 8.65 -9.22 -10.25
C PHE A 540 8.46 -8.90 -8.75
N ALA A 541 8.50 -9.89 -7.86
CA ALA A 541 8.44 -9.65 -6.41
C ALA A 541 9.66 -8.88 -5.88
N HIS A 542 10.78 -8.85 -6.61
CA HIS A 542 11.93 -8.02 -6.31
C HIS A 542 11.81 -6.60 -6.89
N GLU A 543 10.91 -6.32 -7.84
CA GLU A 543 10.78 -4.97 -8.42
C GLU A 543 10.37 -3.95 -7.36
N GLY A 544 11.06 -2.79 -7.31
CA GLY A 544 10.87 -1.81 -6.25
C GLY A 544 12.06 -0.87 -6.03
N ARG A 545 12.00 -0.06 -4.95
CA ARG A 545 13.02 0.95 -4.61
C ARG A 545 13.92 0.48 -3.46
N TYR A 546 15.14 0.10 -3.79
CA TYR A 546 16.18 -0.29 -2.86
C TYR A 546 16.95 0.92 -2.31
N GLN A 547 17.39 0.82 -1.07
CA GLN A 547 18.19 1.84 -0.40
C GLN A 547 19.07 1.19 0.68
N CYS A 548 20.31 1.62 0.77
CA CYS A 548 21.24 1.21 1.82
C CYS A 548 21.15 2.17 3.01
N ILE A 549 21.31 1.62 4.20
CA ILE A 549 21.40 2.30 5.48
C ILE A 549 22.72 1.86 6.13
N ILE A 550 23.56 2.81 6.52
CA ILE A 550 24.85 2.54 7.15
C ILE A 550 24.89 3.26 8.50
N THR A 551 25.18 2.53 9.58
CA THR A 551 25.05 3.03 10.96
C THR A 551 26.29 2.68 11.79
N ASN A 552 26.88 3.66 12.46
CA ASN A 552 27.80 3.45 13.59
C ASN A 552 27.22 4.12 14.86
N HIS A 553 27.99 4.21 15.96
CA HIS A 553 27.47 4.83 17.19
C HIS A 553 27.20 6.34 17.09
N PHE A 554 27.76 7.04 16.10
CA PHE A 554 27.55 8.48 15.84
C PHE A 554 26.35 8.77 14.91
N GLY A 555 25.71 7.74 14.33
CA GLY A 555 24.41 7.89 13.67
C GLY A 555 24.21 7.00 12.45
N SER A 556 23.03 7.12 11.85
CA SER A 556 22.64 6.46 10.61
C SER A 556 22.80 7.41 9.40
N THR A 557 23.21 6.88 8.26
CA THR A 557 23.23 7.56 6.95
C THR A 557 22.50 6.69 5.91
N TYR A 558 21.99 7.31 4.85
CA TYR A 558 21.01 6.72 3.94
C TYR A 558 21.34 7.06 2.49
N SER A 559 21.35 6.05 1.62
CA SER A 559 21.70 6.23 0.20
C SER A 559 20.59 6.93 -0.60
N SER A 560 20.85 7.24 -1.88
CA SER A 560 19.80 7.43 -2.88
C SER A 560 18.89 6.19 -2.96
N LYS A 561 17.65 6.37 -3.42
CA LYS A 561 16.70 5.27 -3.65
C LYS A 561 16.89 4.75 -5.08
N ALA A 562 17.61 3.65 -5.23
CA ALA A 562 17.80 2.95 -6.50
C ALA A 562 16.55 2.13 -6.86
N ARG A 563 16.05 2.24 -8.09
CA ARG A 563 14.92 1.39 -8.54
C ARG A 563 15.43 0.15 -9.26
N LEU A 564 14.88 -1.01 -8.94
CA LEU A 564 14.91 -2.18 -9.82
C LEU A 564 13.69 -2.11 -10.75
N ILE A 565 13.87 -2.39 -12.03
CA ILE A 565 12.80 -2.64 -13.01
C ILE A 565 12.97 -4.05 -13.56
N VAL A 566 11.90 -4.85 -13.62
CA VAL A 566 11.94 -6.23 -14.13
C VAL A 566 11.19 -6.32 -15.46
N ASN A 567 11.95 -6.54 -16.53
CA ASN A 567 11.44 -6.69 -17.88
C ASN A 567 11.41 -8.17 -18.28
N VAL A 568 10.60 -8.50 -19.28
CA VAL A 568 10.54 -9.83 -19.91
C VAL A 568 10.90 -9.67 -21.38
N LEU A 569 11.85 -10.48 -21.86
CA LEU A 569 12.28 -10.50 -23.26
C LEU A 569 11.08 -10.77 -24.19
N PRO A 570 11.07 -10.21 -25.41
CA PRO A 570 10.03 -10.53 -26.39
C PRO A 570 10.06 -12.02 -26.75
N SER A 571 8.90 -12.67 -26.73
CA SER A 571 8.70 -14.08 -27.10
C SER A 571 7.57 -14.18 -28.13
N PHE A 572 7.77 -14.94 -29.21
CA PHE A 572 6.75 -15.05 -30.26
C PHE A 572 5.59 -15.96 -29.87
N ILE A 573 4.38 -15.41 -29.88
CA ILE A 573 3.10 -16.16 -29.83
C ILE A 573 2.77 -16.69 -31.24
N LYS A 574 3.09 -15.91 -32.28
CA LYS A 574 2.93 -16.25 -33.70
C LYS A 574 4.14 -15.77 -34.47
N THR A 575 4.62 -16.58 -35.40
CA THR A 575 5.64 -16.22 -36.38
C THR A 575 5.07 -16.28 -37.79
N PRO A 576 5.60 -15.48 -38.74
CA PRO A 576 5.18 -15.55 -40.12
C PRO A 576 5.56 -16.91 -40.74
N ARG A 577 4.84 -17.30 -41.78
CA ARG A 577 5.04 -18.57 -42.49
C ARG A 577 5.10 -18.34 -43.99
N ASP A 578 5.90 -19.15 -44.68
CA ASP A 578 6.00 -19.12 -46.14
C ASP A 578 4.62 -19.24 -46.77
N SER A 579 4.33 -18.36 -47.74
CA SER A 579 3.02 -18.26 -48.35
C SER A 579 3.13 -18.15 -49.87
N THR A 580 2.17 -18.72 -50.58
CA THR A 580 2.10 -18.71 -52.04
C THR A 580 0.74 -18.19 -52.47
N ILE A 581 0.71 -16.96 -52.96
CA ILE A 581 -0.51 -16.17 -53.21
C ILE A 581 -0.62 -15.90 -54.71
N ARG A 582 -1.85 -15.86 -55.24
CA ARG A 582 -2.09 -15.50 -56.64
C ARG A 582 -2.11 -13.99 -56.83
N THR A 583 -1.68 -13.49 -57.99
CA THR A 583 -1.82 -12.07 -58.34
C THR A 583 -3.27 -11.60 -58.12
N GLY A 584 -3.45 -10.38 -57.61
CA GLY A 584 -4.76 -9.80 -57.31
C GLY A 584 -5.47 -10.34 -56.06
N HIS A 585 -4.89 -11.32 -55.34
CA HIS A 585 -5.41 -11.82 -54.08
C HIS A 585 -4.72 -11.14 -52.88
N THR A 586 -5.24 -11.35 -51.67
CA THR A 586 -4.66 -10.80 -50.44
C THR A 586 -3.69 -11.78 -49.79
N ALA A 587 -2.46 -11.33 -49.50
CA ALA A 587 -1.53 -12.03 -48.60
C ALA A 587 -1.82 -11.65 -47.14
N ARG A 588 -1.69 -12.64 -46.24
CA ARG A 588 -1.77 -12.49 -44.79
C ARG A 588 -0.52 -13.10 -44.17
N LEU A 589 0.28 -12.29 -43.48
CA LEU A 589 1.41 -12.73 -42.67
C LEU A 589 1.10 -12.41 -41.21
N GLU A 590 1.25 -13.40 -40.33
CA GLU A 590 0.97 -13.24 -38.90
C GLU A 590 2.27 -13.07 -38.11
N CYS A 591 2.29 -12.16 -37.15
CA CYS A 591 3.38 -12.03 -36.20
C CYS A 591 2.88 -11.41 -34.90
N ALA A 592 3.10 -12.11 -33.79
CA ALA A 592 2.60 -11.78 -32.46
C ALA A 592 3.69 -12.03 -31.43
N ALA A 593 3.87 -11.15 -30.47
CA ALA A 593 4.82 -11.35 -29.39
C ALA A 593 4.32 -10.85 -28.03
N GLU A 594 4.62 -11.62 -26.99
CA GLU A 594 4.47 -11.22 -25.59
C GLU A 594 5.80 -10.68 -25.04
N GLY A 595 5.73 -9.91 -23.95
CA GLY A 595 6.90 -9.33 -23.28
C GLY A 595 6.49 -8.23 -22.30
N HIS A 596 7.42 -7.79 -21.46
CA HIS A 596 7.22 -6.68 -20.52
C HIS A 596 8.39 -5.69 -20.59
N PRO A 597 8.19 -4.42 -20.97
CA PRO A 597 6.97 -3.85 -21.57
C PRO A 597 6.54 -4.58 -22.85
N ALA A 598 5.29 -4.38 -23.28
CA ALA A 598 4.75 -5.00 -24.49
C ALA A 598 5.65 -4.71 -25.72
N PRO A 599 6.00 -5.72 -26.54
CA PRO A 599 6.90 -5.53 -27.65
C PRO A 599 6.23 -4.83 -28.83
N GLN A 600 6.95 -3.91 -29.45
CA GLN A 600 6.57 -3.30 -30.72
C GLN A 600 6.95 -4.24 -31.86
N ILE A 601 5.99 -4.47 -32.76
CA ILE A 601 6.18 -5.26 -33.99
C ILE A 601 6.61 -4.35 -35.13
N ALA A 602 7.68 -4.70 -35.82
CA ALA A 602 8.16 -4.04 -37.02
C ALA A 602 8.39 -5.07 -38.14
N TRP A 603 8.15 -4.69 -39.39
CA TRP A 603 8.34 -5.54 -40.56
C TRP A 603 9.39 -4.96 -41.51
N GLN A 604 10.10 -5.84 -42.19
CA GLN A 604 11.05 -5.52 -43.27
C GLN A 604 10.80 -6.45 -44.47
N LYS A 605 11.10 -5.98 -45.69
CA LYS A 605 11.12 -6.77 -46.92
C LYS A 605 12.54 -6.77 -47.49
N ASP A 606 13.08 -7.95 -47.74
CA ASP A 606 14.43 -8.17 -48.30
C ASP A 606 15.54 -7.41 -47.55
N GLY A 607 15.38 -7.28 -46.22
CA GLY A 607 16.28 -6.53 -45.32
C GLY A 607 16.06 -5.01 -45.28
N GLY A 608 15.18 -4.46 -46.12
CA GLY A 608 14.84 -3.04 -46.18
C GLY A 608 13.44 -2.70 -45.64
N THR A 609 13.11 -1.41 -45.69
CA THR A 609 11.79 -0.86 -45.32
C THR A 609 11.01 -0.30 -46.52
N ASP A 610 11.49 -0.48 -47.76
CA ASP A 610 10.69 -0.20 -48.96
C ASP A 610 9.79 -1.39 -49.27
N PHE A 611 8.49 -1.14 -49.33
CA PHE A 611 7.46 -2.12 -49.68
C PHE A 611 6.70 -1.57 -50.90
N PRO A 612 6.75 -2.23 -52.08
CA PRO A 612 6.02 -1.77 -53.26
C PRO A 612 4.52 -1.54 -52.97
N ALA A 613 3.88 -2.49 -52.27
CA ALA A 613 2.52 -2.36 -51.74
C ALA A 613 2.27 -1.14 -50.82
N ALA A 614 3.25 -0.64 -50.07
CA ALA A 614 3.06 0.53 -49.21
C ALA A 614 2.99 1.82 -50.03
N ARG A 615 3.84 1.95 -51.07
CA ARG A 615 3.80 3.07 -52.02
C ARG A 615 2.45 3.17 -52.72
N GLU A 616 1.85 2.02 -53.01
CA GLU A 616 0.53 1.88 -53.65
C GLU A 616 -0.64 1.84 -52.66
N ARG A 617 -0.41 1.98 -51.34
CA ARG A 617 -1.42 1.89 -50.26
C ARG A 617 -2.21 0.58 -50.22
N ARG A 618 -1.66 -0.51 -50.75
CA ARG A 618 -2.19 -1.88 -50.68
C ARG A 618 -1.80 -2.64 -49.41
N MET A 619 -0.80 -2.14 -48.68
CA MET A 619 -0.31 -2.70 -47.42
C MET A 619 -1.10 -2.15 -46.22
N HIS A 620 -1.51 -3.04 -45.31
CA HIS A 620 -2.13 -2.68 -44.04
C HIS A 620 -1.49 -3.44 -42.86
N VAL A 621 -1.26 -2.70 -41.77
CA VAL A 621 -0.94 -3.25 -40.45
C VAL A 621 -1.99 -2.66 -39.50
N MET A 622 -2.72 -3.51 -38.78
CA MET A 622 -3.72 -3.07 -37.82
C MET A 622 -3.06 -2.80 -36.46
N PRO A 623 -3.34 -1.68 -35.76
CA PRO A 623 -2.59 -1.30 -34.54
C PRO A 623 -2.65 -2.32 -33.40
N ASP A 624 -3.77 -3.04 -33.29
CA ASP A 624 -4.08 -3.95 -32.17
C ASP A 624 -4.09 -5.43 -32.59
N ASP A 625 -3.66 -5.77 -33.80
CA ASP A 625 -3.84 -7.10 -34.41
C ASP A 625 -2.49 -7.67 -34.89
N ASP A 626 -2.31 -8.98 -34.74
CA ASP A 626 -1.06 -9.71 -34.98
C ASP A 626 -0.75 -9.91 -36.49
N VAL A 627 -1.17 -8.99 -37.35
CA VAL A 627 -1.38 -9.28 -38.78
C VAL A 627 -0.93 -8.17 -39.71
N PHE A 628 -0.11 -8.56 -40.67
CA PHE A 628 0.34 -7.78 -41.81
C PHE A 628 -0.38 -8.27 -43.07
N PHE A 629 -1.03 -7.37 -43.79
CA PHE A 629 -1.76 -7.66 -45.02
C PHE A 629 -1.16 -6.94 -46.22
N ILE A 630 -1.16 -7.62 -47.36
CA ILE A 630 -1.00 -7.00 -48.69
C ILE A 630 -2.23 -7.36 -49.51
N MET A 631 -3.04 -6.38 -49.89
CA MET A 631 -4.14 -6.56 -50.83
C MET A 631 -3.64 -6.48 -52.28
N ASP A 632 -4.39 -7.02 -53.24
CA ASP A 632 -4.07 -6.95 -54.68
C ASP A 632 -2.58 -7.24 -54.95
N VAL A 633 -2.11 -8.41 -54.49
CA VAL A 633 -0.68 -8.78 -54.51
C VAL A 633 -0.15 -8.79 -55.94
N LYS A 634 1.01 -8.18 -56.16
CA LYS A 634 1.73 -8.08 -57.44
C LYS A 634 3.04 -8.88 -57.42
N PRO A 635 3.61 -9.26 -58.58
CA PRO A 635 4.90 -9.95 -58.62
C PRO A 635 6.04 -9.22 -57.88
N GLU A 636 6.02 -7.89 -57.85
CA GLU A 636 6.97 -7.04 -57.11
C GLU A 636 6.92 -7.21 -55.58
N ASP A 637 5.78 -7.66 -55.03
CA ASP A 637 5.63 -7.93 -53.60
C ASP A 637 6.30 -9.25 -53.19
N MET A 638 6.76 -10.09 -54.15
CA MET A 638 7.54 -11.29 -53.86
C MET A 638 8.83 -10.95 -53.11
N GLY A 639 9.17 -11.69 -52.05
CA GLY A 639 10.41 -11.46 -51.29
C GLY A 639 10.42 -12.15 -49.92
N LEU A 640 11.50 -11.91 -49.16
CA LEU A 640 11.67 -12.34 -47.78
C LEU A 640 11.12 -11.27 -46.83
N TYR A 641 10.10 -11.63 -46.05
CA TYR A 641 9.47 -10.78 -45.05
C TYR A 641 10.00 -11.15 -43.66
N SER A 642 10.64 -10.19 -43.00
CA SER A 642 11.16 -10.32 -41.64
C SER A 642 10.29 -9.56 -40.66
N CYS A 643 9.65 -10.26 -39.73
CA CYS A 643 9.04 -9.65 -38.55
C CYS A 643 10.08 -9.53 -37.43
N THR A 644 10.09 -8.40 -36.72
CA THR A 644 10.93 -8.14 -35.56
C THR A 644 10.07 -7.63 -34.40
N ALA A 645 10.14 -8.30 -33.25
CA ALA A 645 9.47 -7.91 -32.03
C ALA A 645 10.48 -7.35 -31.02
N LYS A 646 10.28 -6.10 -30.55
CA LYS A 646 11.27 -5.37 -29.75
C LYS A 646 10.64 -4.67 -28.53
N ASN A 647 11.30 -4.78 -27.37
CA ASN A 647 11.03 -3.94 -26.20
C ASN A 647 12.37 -3.48 -25.56
N THR A 648 12.33 -3.02 -24.31
CA THR A 648 13.51 -2.56 -23.56
C THR A 648 14.32 -3.68 -22.89
N ALA A 649 13.86 -4.94 -22.89
CA ALA A 649 14.67 -6.10 -22.53
C ALA A 649 15.49 -6.65 -23.70
N GLY A 650 14.99 -6.55 -24.93
CA GLY A 650 15.69 -7.07 -26.10
C GLY A 650 14.85 -7.11 -27.37
N THR A 651 15.20 -8.01 -28.28
CA THR A 651 14.61 -8.10 -29.62
C THR A 651 14.71 -9.53 -30.14
N VAL A 652 13.65 -10.01 -30.81
CA VAL A 652 13.62 -11.30 -31.53
C VAL A 652 13.08 -11.08 -32.95
N SER A 653 13.49 -11.90 -33.91
CA SER A 653 13.06 -11.80 -35.31
C SER A 653 12.72 -13.17 -35.90
N ALA A 654 11.79 -13.19 -36.86
CA ALA A 654 11.32 -14.37 -37.57
C ALA A 654 10.98 -14.02 -39.03
N ASN A 655 11.30 -14.93 -39.95
CA ASN A 655 11.24 -14.69 -41.39
C ASN A 655 10.25 -15.62 -42.10
N ALA A 656 9.69 -15.16 -43.22
CA ALA A 656 8.92 -15.96 -44.16
C ALA A 656 9.06 -15.43 -45.60
N THR A 657 8.92 -16.30 -46.59
CA THR A 657 8.95 -15.96 -48.01
C THR A 657 7.53 -15.81 -48.56
N LEU A 658 7.23 -14.68 -49.18
CA LEU A 658 6.02 -14.49 -49.98
C LEU A 658 6.33 -14.81 -51.45
N THR A 659 5.71 -15.86 -51.97
CA THR A 659 5.78 -16.26 -53.39
C THR A 659 4.52 -15.83 -54.12
N VAL A 660 4.65 -15.19 -55.29
CA VAL A 660 3.52 -14.71 -56.10
C VAL A 660 3.36 -15.54 -57.38
N LEU A 661 2.15 -16.08 -57.57
CA LEU A 661 1.74 -16.85 -58.74
C LEU A 661 0.86 -16.01 -59.67
N GLU A 662 1.36 -15.74 -60.86
CA GLU A 662 0.66 -14.98 -61.89
C GLU A 662 -0.01 -15.93 -62.87
N THR A 663 -1.30 -15.69 -63.17
CA THR A 663 -2.06 -16.50 -64.13
C THR A 663 -1.57 -16.29 -65.56
N PRO A 664 -1.56 -17.35 -66.39
CA PRO A 664 -0.96 -17.30 -67.71
C PRO A 664 -1.81 -16.44 -68.65
N HIS A 665 -1.20 -15.43 -69.27
CA HIS A 665 -1.88 -14.51 -70.18
C HIS A 665 -0.95 -14.07 -71.32
N LEU A 666 -1.52 -13.53 -72.39
CA LEU A 666 -0.76 -12.97 -73.51
C LEU A 666 -0.32 -11.54 -73.17
N ALA A 667 0.96 -11.24 -73.40
CA ALA A 667 1.53 -9.89 -73.29
C ALA A 667 1.35 -9.08 -74.58
N GLN A 668 1.09 -9.77 -75.68
CA GLN A 668 0.76 -9.24 -76.99
C GLN A 668 -0.10 -10.29 -77.69
N ASP A 669 -1.23 -9.87 -78.25
CA ASP A 669 -2.10 -10.74 -79.04
C ASP A 669 -1.44 -11.10 -80.38
N LEU A 670 -1.97 -12.14 -81.05
CA LEU A 670 -1.50 -12.51 -82.38
C LEU A 670 -1.99 -11.51 -83.44
N GLU A 671 -1.04 -10.82 -84.06
CA GLU A 671 -1.29 -9.93 -85.20
C GLU A 671 -1.50 -10.73 -86.50
N ASP A 672 -2.58 -10.44 -87.23
CA ASP A 672 -2.79 -10.95 -88.59
C ASP A 672 -1.68 -10.46 -89.53
N ARG A 673 -1.07 -11.39 -90.30
CA ARG A 673 -0.02 -11.07 -91.28
C ARG A 673 -0.37 -11.57 -92.66
N SER A 674 -0.49 -10.63 -93.60
CA SER A 674 -0.55 -10.92 -95.03
C SER A 674 0.86 -11.05 -95.59
N VAL A 675 1.17 -12.18 -96.21
CA VAL A 675 2.47 -12.52 -96.82
C VAL A 675 2.29 -13.15 -98.19
N VAL A 676 3.30 -13.11 -99.05
CA VAL A 676 3.22 -13.71 -100.40
C VAL A 676 3.47 -15.22 -100.30
N VAL A 677 2.81 -16.00 -101.16
CA VAL A 677 3.02 -17.45 -101.23
C VAL A 677 4.47 -17.72 -101.63
N GLY A 678 5.18 -18.49 -100.81
CA GLY A 678 6.62 -18.76 -100.94
C GLY A 678 7.52 -17.96 -99.98
N ASP A 679 7.03 -16.89 -99.36
CA ASP A 679 7.80 -16.12 -98.36
C ASP A 679 7.99 -16.93 -97.05
N THR A 680 8.93 -16.50 -96.21
CA THR A 680 9.05 -16.98 -94.83
C THR A 680 8.35 -16.01 -93.89
N VAL A 681 7.38 -16.48 -93.10
CA VAL A 681 6.66 -15.67 -92.11
C VAL A 681 7.04 -16.07 -90.69
N ALA A 682 7.22 -15.08 -89.82
CA ALA A 682 7.44 -15.28 -88.39
C ALA A 682 6.25 -14.69 -87.60
N LEU A 683 5.62 -15.53 -86.79
CA LEU A 683 4.54 -15.18 -85.86
C LEU A 683 5.08 -15.26 -84.44
N GLN A 684 4.91 -14.20 -83.66
CA GLN A 684 5.42 -14.10 -82.29
C GLN A 684 4.28 -14.16 -81.28
N CYS A 685 4.47 -14.96 -80.23
CA CYS A 685 3.58 -15.04 -79.08
C CYS A 685 4.41 -14.88 -77.81
N LYS A 686 4.22 -13.77 -77.09
CA LYS A 686 4.81 -13.54 -75.78
C LYS A 686 3.74 -13.76 -74.71
N ALA A 687 3.92 -14.76 -73.86
CA ALA A 687 3.03 -15.03 -72.73
C ALA A 687 3.74 -14.79 -71.40
N LEU A 688 3.03 -14.19 -70.44
CA LEU A 688 3.47 -13.96 -69.05
C LEU A 688 2.74 -14.92 -68.09
N GLY A 689 3.21 -14.99 -66.85
CA GLY A 689 2.75 -15.94 -65.84
C GLY A 689 3.87 -16.48 -64.97
N SER A 690 3.54 -16.79 -63.71
CA SER A 690 4.43 -17.37 -62.70
C SER A 690 3.76 -18.61 -62.11
N PRO A 691 4.31 -19.84 -62.28
CA PRO A 691 5.51 -20.14 -63.07
C PRO A 691 5.31 -19.90 -64.58
N PRO A 692 6.41 -19.76 -65.36
CA PRO A 692 6.37 -19.46 -66.78
C PRO A 692 5.42 -20.38 -67.59
N PRO A 693 4.56 -19.82 -68.45
CA PRO A 693 3.59 -20.60 -69.23
C PRO A 693 4.25 -21.42 -70.35
N ARG A 694 3.59 -22.52 -70.73
CA ARG A 694 3.89 -23.27 -71.95
C ARG A 694 2.95 -22.82 -73.09
N ILE A 695 3.55 -22.29 -74.15
CA ILE A 695 2.87 -21.87 -75.37
C ILE A 695 2.69 -23.09 -76.31
N THR A 696 1.49 -23.24 -76.87
CA THR A 696 1.18 -24.25 -77.90
C THR A 696 0.43 -23.59 -79.05
N TRP A 697 1.04 -23.61 -80.23
CA TRP A 697 0.47 -23.09 -81.47
C TRP A 697 -0.57 -24.08 -82.04
N LEU A 698 -1.73 -23.57 -82.47
CA LEU A 698 -2.78 -24.37 -83.12
C LEU A 698 -3.03 -23.85 -84.54
N ARG A 699 -3.43 -24.74 -85.46
CA ARG A 699 -3.92 -24.40 -86.80
C ARG A 699 -5.22 -25.18 -87.02
N ASN A 700 -6.35 -24.49 -87.18
CA ASN A 700 -7.69 -25.10 -87.14
C ASN A 700 -7.87 -26.01 -85.90
N ASP A 701 -7.59 -25.44 -84.73
CA ASP A 701 -7.70 -26.07 -83.39
C ASP A 701 -6.84 -27.33 -83.16
N GLN A 702 -5.98 -27.70 -84.11
CA GLN A 702 -5.04 -28.82 -84.01
C GLN A 702 -3.61 -28.35 -83.68
N PRO A 703 -2.87 -29.02 -82.77
CA PRO A 703 -1.50 -28.65 -82.43
C PRO A 703 -0.55 -28.70 -83.62
N LEU A 704 0.02 -27.55 -83.97
CA LEU A 704 1.15 -27.47 -84.90
C LEU A 704 2.37 -28.18 -84.29
N ARG A 705 3.09 -28.92 -85.14
CA ARG A 705 4.31 -29.67 -84.79
C ARG A 705 5.45 -29.23 -85.68
N HIS A 706 6.69 -29.49 -85.23
CA HIS A 706 7.87 -29.23 -86.05
C HIS A 706 7.80 -30.01 -87.36
N SER A 707 8.12 -29.35 -88.47
CA SER A 707 8.18 -29.92 -89.82
C SER A 707 9.16 -29.12 -90.68
N ASP A 708 9.44 -29.59 -91.89
CA ASP A 708 10.35 -28.92 -92.83
C ASP A 708 9.88 -27.51 -93.25
N ARG A 709 8.59 -27.19 -93.02
CA ARG A 709 8.00 -25.86 -93.20
C ARG A 709 7.64 -25.13 -91.90
N HIS A 710 7.79 -25.73 -90.71
CA HIS A 710 7.33 -25.12 -89.43
C HIS A 710 8.36 -25.33 -88.32
N HIS A 711 8.98 -24.24 -87.87
CA HIS A 711 10.02 -24.22 -86.85
C HIS A 711 9.60 -23.39 -85.64
N PHE A 712 10.12 -23.76 -84.45
CA PHE A 712 9.77 -23.13 -83.18
C PHE A 712 11.02 -22.73 -82.41
N THR A 713 11.02 -21.56 -81.77
CA THR A 713 12.09 -21.18 -80.84
C THR A 713 11.98 -21.92 -79.50
N PRO A 714 13.07 -22.00 -78.72
CA PRO A 714 13.02 -22.47 -77.33
C PRO A 714 11.93 -21.74 -76.53
N GLY A 715 11.08 -22.50 -75.82
CA GLY A 715 9.91 -21.96 -75.11
C GLY A 715 8.68 -21.69 -76.00
N ASN A 716 8.74 -22.00 -77.30
CA ASN A 716 7.67 -21.83 -78.29
C ASN A 716 7.19 -20.38 -78.50
N GLN A 717 8.00 -19.36 -78.17
CA GLN A 717 7.58 -17.95 -78.27
C GLN A 717 7.53 -17.39 -79.71
N LEU A 718 8.12 -18.08 -80.67
CA LEU A 718 8.10 -17.73 -82.09
C LEU A 718 7.82 -18.99 -82.91
N LEU A 719 6.87 -18.90 -83.84
CA LEU A 719 6.65 -19.85 -84.92
C LEU A 719 7.18 -19.22 -86.22
N VAL A 720 8.06 -19.93 -86.91
CA VAL A 720 8.55 -19.55 -88.25
C VAL A 720 8.02 -20.56 -89.26
N ILE A 721 7.25 -20.08 -90.23
CA ILE A 721 6.75 -20.88 -91.35
C ILE A 721 7.59 -20.54 -92.59
N SER A 722 8.38 -21.52 -93.04
CA SER A 722 9.24 -21.42 -94.22
C SER A 722 8.47 -21.85 -95.47
N SER A 723 8.43 -20.97 -96.48
CA SER A 723 7.58 -21.10 -97.67
C SER A 723 6.09 -21.21 -97.32
N ALA A 724 5.49 -20.05 -97.02
CA ALA A 724 4.08 -19.91 -96.69
C ALA A 724 3.19 -20.35 -97.85
N SER A 725 2.16 -21.14 -97.56
CA SER A 725 1.27 -21.77 -98.55
C SER A 725 -0.20 -21.38 -98.33
N LEU A 726 -1.05 -21.70 -99.32
CA LEU A 726 -2.50 -21.47 -99.21
C LEU A 726 -3.16 -22.32 -98.09
N GLU A 727 -2.53 -23.40 -97.63
CA GLU A 727 -2.97 -24.20 -96.48
C GLU A 727 -2.80 -23.48 -95.14
N ASP A 728 -1.91 -22.50 -95.09
CA ASP A 728 -1.52 -21.79 -93.87
C ASP A 728 -2.42 -20.56 -93.58
N ARG A 729 -3.42 -20.30 -94.45
CA ARG A 729 -4.44 -19.25 -94.37
C ARG A 729 -5.47 -19.42 -93.21
N ALA A 730 -5.23 -20.38 -92.33
CA ALA A 730 -6.14 -20.74 -91.24
C ALA A 730 -6.08 -19.74 -90.07
N HIS A 731 -7.21 -19.59 -89.34
CA HIS A 731 -7.21 -18.93 -88.04
C HIS A 731 -6.29 -19.71 -87.08
N SER A 732 -5.16 -19.11 -86.74
CA SER A 732 -4.14 -19.71 -85.89
C SER A 732 -4.43 -19.38 -84.43
N GLN A 733 -5.32 -20.16 -83.80
CA GLN A 733 -5.57 -20.06 -82.36
C GLN A 733 -4.34 -20.47 -81.55
N LEU A 734 -4.27 -20.05 -80.29
CA LEU A 734 -3.11 -20.33 -79.43
C LEU A 734 -3.53 -20.72 -78.03
N ALA A 735 -3.04 -21.88 -77.57
CA ALA A 735 -3.32 -22.41 -76.25
C ALA A 735 -2.14 -22.15 -75.31
N VAL A 736 -2.33 -21.20 -74.39
CA VAL A 736 -1.42 -20.99 -73.25
C VAL A 736 -1.82 -21.93 -72.11
N SER A 737 -0.86 -22.67 -71.56
CA SER A 737 -1.11 -23.60 -70.46
C SER A 737 -0.01 -23.54 -69.40
N GLN A 738 -0.37 -23.54 -68.11
CA GLN A 738 0.62 -23.70 -67.05
C GLN A 738 0.97 -25.17 -66.83
N ARG A 739 2.22 -25.45 -66.45
CA ARG A 739 2.59 -26.75 -65.88
C ARG A 739 1.79 -26.96 -64.58
N ARG A 740 0.87 -27.92 -64.57
CA ARG A 740 0.58 -28.65 -63.34
C ARG A 740 1.80 -29.52 -63.03
N SER A 741 2.66 -29.03 -62.13
CA SER A 741 3.60 -29.91 -61.44
C SER A 741 2.78 -30.98 -60.70
N PRO A 742 3.12 -32.28 -60.79
CA PRO A 742 2.41 -33.34 -60.06
C PRO A 742 2.83 -33.35 -58.58
N CYS A 743 2.54 -32.25 -57.87
CA CYS A 743 2.65 -32.14 -56.41
C CYS A 743 1.34 -32.52 -55.71
N THR A 744 0.56 -33.42 -56.31
CA THR A 744 -0.48 -34.18 -55.61
C THR A 744 0.16 -35.38 -54.93
N SER A 745 0.81 -35.13 -53.79
CA SER A 745 0.73 -36.09 -52.69
C SER A 745 -0.76 -36.27 -52.36
N PRO A 746 -1.26 -37.48 -52.11
CA PRO A 746 -2.67 -37.68 -51.80
C PRO A 746 -2.99 -37.07 -50.43
N ALA A 747 -3.54 -35.85 -50.44
CA ALA A 747 -4.19 -35.25 -49.29
C ALA A 747 -5.53 -35.99 -49.02
N GLY A 748 -5.42 -37.21 -48.50
CA GLY A 748 -6.55 -37.91 -47.90
C GLY A 748 -7.11 -37.07 -46.74
N PRO A 749 -8.44 -37.06 -46.51
CA PRO A 749 -9.04 -36.26 -45.46
C PRO A 749 -8.71 -36.87 -44.10
N ASN A 750 -7.63 -36.41 -43.47
CA ASN A 750 -7.33 -36.65 -42.06
C ASN A 750 -8.27 -35.82 -41.17
N THR A 751 -9.57 -36.16 -41.23
CA THR A 751 -10.52 -35.82 -40.17
C THR A 751 -10.09 -36.52 -38.90
N VAL A 752 -9.41 -35.80 -38.00
CA VAL A 752 -9.18 -36.27 -36.62
C VAL A 752 -10.48 -36.10 -35.85
N THR A 753 -11.47 -36.92 -36.19
CA THR A 753 -12.65 -37.16 -35.36
C THR A 753 -12.18 -37.91 -34.12
N ILE A 754 -12.51 -37.39 -32.93
CA ILE A 754 -12.10 -38.01 -31.66
C ILE A 754 -12.89 -39.31 -31.45
N GLY A 755 -12.33 -40.42 -31.94
CA GLY A 755 -12.87 -41.77 -31.76
C GLY A 755 -12.32 -42.42 -30.50
N ILE A 756 -13.03 -42.28 -29.38
CA ILE A 756 -12.69 -42.98 -28.13
C ILE A 756 -13.03 -44.46 -28.28
N ILE A 757 -12.02 -45.33 -28.37
CA ILE A 757 -12.18 -46.77 -28.19
C ILE A 757 -11.78 -47.12 -26.76
N VAL A 758 -12.79 -47.45 -25.93
CA VAL A 758 -12.57 -47.96 -24.58
C VAL A 758 -12.18 -49.43 -24.66
N ILE A 759 -10.92 -49.76 -24.36
CA ILE A 759 -10.52 -51.10 -23.93
C ILE A 759 -10.35 -51.04 -22.42
N ALA A 760 -11.30 -51.62 -21.69
CA ALA A 760 -11.23 -51.72 -20.24
C ALA A 760 -10.32 -52.87 -19.82
N VAL A 761 -9.23 -52.57 -19.12
CA VAL A 761 -8.45 -53.55 -18.35
C VAL A 761 -8.37 -53.05 -16.92
N VAL A 762 -9.06 -53.76 -16.01
CA VAL A 762 -9.11 -53.45 -14.57
C VAL A 762 -8.13 -54.34 -13.82
N THR A 763 -6.98 -53.78 -13.44
CA THR A 763 -6.14 -54.15 -12.27
C THR A 763 -5.18 -52.97 -12.05
N SER A 764 -5.25 -52.14 -11.00
CA SER A 764 -5.13 -52.43 -9.55
C SER A 764 -3.70 -52.76 -9.11
N ILE A 765 -3.31 -52.22 -7.94
CA ILE A 765 -2.16 -52.57 -7.06
C ILE A 765 -0.86 -51.72 -7.18
N VAL A 766 -0.75 -50.77 -6.23
CA VAL A 766 0.41 -50.44 -5.35
C VAL A 766 1.62 -49.62 -5.86
N LEU A 767 1.83 -48.51 -5.14
CA LEU A 767 3.08 -47.84 -4.71
C LEU A 767 4.41 -48.58 -4.98
N THR A 768 5.46 -47.85 -5.40
CA THR A 768 6.50 -47.31 -4.49
C THR A 768 7.48 -46.36 -5.19
N SER A 769 8.22 -45.61 -4.36
CA SER A 769 9.20 -44.57 -4.68
C SER A 769 10.48 -45.02 -5.41
N LEU A 770 11.09 -44.08 -6.15
CA LEU A 770 12.54 -43.89 -6.38
C LEU A 770 13.37 -45.04 -6.98
N VAL A 771 14.01 -44.77 -8.13
CA VAL A 771 15.49 -44.58 -8.23
C VAL A 771 15.87 -43.94 -9.57
N TRP A 772 17.06 -43.34 -9.62
CA TRP A 772 17.63 -42.56 -10.72
C TRP A 772 17.87 -43.35 -12.02
N VAL A 773 17.99 -42.64 -13.14
CA VAL A 773 19.07 -42.79 -14.12
C VAL A 773 19.39 -41.42 -14.74
N CYS A 774 20.67 -41.08 -14.87
CA CYS A 774 21.14 -39.90 -15.61
C CYS A 774 21.37 -40.26 -17.08
N ILE A 775 20.91 -39.44 -18.03
CA ILE A 775 21.27 -39.60 -19.45
C ILE A 775 21.95 -38.32 -19.95
N ILE A 776 23.21 -38.48 -20.37
CA ILE A 776 24.05 -37.44 -20.97
C ILE A 776 23.68 -37.33 -22.45
N TYR A 777 23.21 -36.16 -22.89
CA TYR A 777 22.99 -35.90 -24.31
C TYR A 777 24.29 -35.43 -24.99
N GLN A 778 25.11 -36.37 -25.46
CA GLN A 778 26.27 -36.05 -26.30
C GLN A 778 25.84 -35.72 -27.73
N THR A 779 26.31 -34.58 -28.24
CA THR A 779 26.27 -34.27 -29.68
C THR A 779 27.28 -35.15 -30.43
N ARG A 780 26.84 -35.88 -31.45
CA ARG A 780 27.76 -36.54 -32.39
C ARG A 780 27.33 -36.39 -33.85
N LYS A 781 28.07 -35.53 -34.54
CA LYS A 781 28.07 -35.33 -36.00
C LYS A 781 28.78 -36.50 -36.69
N LYS A 782 28.16 -37.11 -37.69
CA LYS A 782 28.91 -37.69 -38.82
C LYS A 782 28.08 -37.66 -40.12
N SER A 783 28.79 -37.80 -41.22
CA SER A 783 28.35 -37.61 -42.61
C SER A 783 28.11 -38.94 -43.32
N GLU A 784 27.32 -38.88 -44.39
CA GLU A 784 27.45 -39.76 -45.55
C GLU A 784 27.55 -38.90 -46.82
N GLU A 785 28.35 -39.35 -47.77
CA GLU A 785 28.55 -38.75 -49.09
C GLU A 785 28.10 -39.74 -50.17
N CYS A 786 27.40 -39.26 -51.20
CA CYS A 786 27.38 -39.82 -52.55
C CYS A 786 26.99 -38.67 -53.50
N SER A 787 27.89 -38.10 -54.31
CA SER A 787 28.64 -38.68 -55.45
C SER A 787 27.81 -38.80 -56.73
N VAL A 788 28.15 -37.97 -57.71
CA VAL A 788 27.90 -38.18 -59.15
C VAL A 788 29.20 -37.83 -59.85
N THR A 789 29.62 -38.68 -60.79
CA THR A 789 30.97 -38.64 -61.41
C THR A 789 31.00 -37.92 -62.76
N ASN A 790 32.23 -37.56 -63.17
CA ASN A 790 32.66 -37.04 -64.47
C ASN A 790 32.13 -37.87 -65.66
N THR A 791 32.16 -37.43 -66.93
CA THR A 791 33.24 -36.82 -67.75
C THR A 791 32.64 -36.06 -68.97
N ASP A 792 33.30 -35.19 -69.76
CA ASP A 792 34.61 -34.48 -69.75
C ASP A 792 34.46 -33.17 -70.63
N GLU A 793 35.41 -32.50 -71.34
CA GLU A 793 36.82 -32.74 -71.72
C GLU A 793 37.57 -31.42 -72.04
N THR A 794 38.79 -31.22 -71.49
CA THR A 794 39.84 -30.22 -71.91
C THR A 794 39.52 -28.70 -71.83
N ILE A 795 40.44 -27.71 -71.90
CA ILE A 795 41.92 -27.60 -72.09
C ILE A 795 42.52 -26.66 -70.99
N VAL A 796 43.80 -26.85 -70.63
CA VAL A 796 44.62 -26.14 -69.58
C VAL A 796 46.12 -26.22 -70.01
N PRO A 797 47.14 -25.40 -69.57
CA PRO A 797 47.26 -24.11 -68.84
C PRO A 797 48.07 -23.07 -69.71
N PRO A 798 49.05 -22.23 -69.24
CA PRO A 798 49.30 -21.54 -67.95
C PRO A 798 49.52 -19.99 -68.04
N ASP A 799 49.53 -19.29 -66.90
CA ASP A 799 50.73 -18.51 -66.43
C ASP A 799 50.58 -17.98 -64.98
N VAL A 800 51.71 -17.62 -64.36
CA VAL A 800 52.04 -17.66 -62.90
C VAL A 800 53.29 -16.73 -62.66
N PRO A 801 53.67 -16.14 -61.48
CA PRO A 801 53.23 -16.31 -60.05
C PRO A 801 53.07 -15.02 -59.16
N SER A 802 52.67 -15.19 -57.87
CA SER A 802 53.16 -14.58 -56.58
C SER A 802 53.61 -13.10 -56.44
N TYR A 803 53.36 -12.39 -55.32
CA TYR A 803 54.18 -12.45 -54.08
C TYR A 803 53.55 -11.83 -52.80
N LEU A 804 54.15 -12.21 -51.67
CA LEU A 804 53.94 -11.89 -50.24
C LEU A 804 53.77 -10.40 -49.77
N SER A 805 53.10 -10.25 -48.60
CA SER A 805 53.49 -9.58 -47.32
C SER A 805 54.20 -8.19 -47.30
N SER A 806 54.30 -7.39 -46.22
CA SER A 806 54.02 -7.52 -44.76
C SER A 806 54.21 -6.15 -44.05
N GLN A 807 53.59 -5.97 -42.86
CA GLN A 807 53.97 -5.03 -41.77
C GLN A 807 53.97 -3.49 -42.05
N GLY A 808 53.89 -2.72 -40.97
CA GLY A 808 54.03 -1.25 -40.95
C GLY A 808 53.30 -0.62 -39.75
N THR A 809 53.99 0.20 -38.95
CA THR A 809 53.45 0.80 -37.71
C THR A 809 53.67 2.31 -37.63
N LEU A 810 52.94 2.95 -36.71
CA LEU A 810 53.29 4.19 -35.98
C LEU A 810 53.13 5.58 -36.64
N SER A 811 52.28 6.38 -35.98
CA SER A 811 52.59 7.73 -35.42
C SER A 811 52.27 9.03 -36.18
N GLU A 812 51.37 9.81 -35.55
CA GLU A 812 51.42 11.27 -35.30
C GLU A 812 51.15 12.35 -36.39
N ARG A 813 50.56 13.47 -35.91
CA ARG A 813 50.68 14.89 -36.39
C ARG A 813 50.02 15.31 -37.73
N GLN A 814 49.66 16.58 -37.98
CA GLN A 814 49.31 17.75 -37.13
C GLN A 814 48.51 18.80 -37.96
N ASP A 815 47.91 19.78 -37.28
CA ASP A 815 47.71 21.20 -37.66
C ASP A 815 47.00 21.66 -38.97
N ALA A 816 45.73 22.07 -38.79
CA ALA A 816 45.25 23.47 -38.73
C ALA A 816 45.21 24.45 -39.95
N CYS A 817 44.10 25.22 -39.95
CA CYS A 817 43.93 26.65 -40.32
C CYS A 817 43.82 27.14 -41.79
N ILE A 818 42.81 28.00 -42.03
CA ILE A 818 42.93 29.33 -42.66
C ILE A 818 41.76 30.25 -42.21
N ARG A 819 41.90 31.58 -42.38
CA ARG A 819 41.12 32.69 -41.75
C ARG A 819 40.05 33.35 -42.64
N VAL A 820 39.22 34.22 -42.02
CA VAL A 820 39.02 35.69 -42.29
C VAL A 820 37.79 36.16 -41.45
N GLU A 821 37.94 36.96 -40.39
CA GLU A 821 37.83 38.45 -40.30
C GLU A 821 36.43 39.03 -40.66
N ALA A 822 35.91 40.16 -40.13
CA ALA A 822 36.11 41.03 -38.95
C ALA A 822 34.91 42.03 -38.87
N GLY A 823 34.61 42.85 -37.85
CA GLY A 823 35.13 43.05 -36.48
C GLY A 823 34.83 44.50 -35.98
N GLY A 824 34.24 44.71 -34.78
CA GLY A 824 33.93 46.07 -34.26
C GLY A 824 33.38 46.12 -32.80
N GLY A 825 33.80 47.12 -32.02
CA GLY A 825 33.46 47.31 -30.58
C GLY A 825 32.40 48.40 -30.31
N PRO A 826 32.33 49.05 -29.11
CA PRO A 826 33.43 49.28 -28.14
C PRO A 826 33.13 48.92 -26.66
N GLN A 827 34.15 49.13 -25.81
CA GLN A 827 34.17 49.09 -24.33
C GLN A 827 34.00 50.54 -23.76
N PRO A 828 34.03 50.85 -22.43
CA PRO A 828 35.27 50.82 -21.61
C PRO A 828 35.14 50.70 -20.06
N ASN A 829 36.29 50.85 -19.37
CA ASN A 829 36.52 51.13 -17.93
C ASN A 829 36.35 49.99 -16.89
N GLY A 830 37.33 49.70 -16.02
CA GLY A 830 38.73 50.20 -15.97
C GLY A 830 39.61 49.63 -14.84
N HIS A 831 40.92 49.52 -15.15
CA HIS A 831 42.13 49.93 -14.38
C HIS A 831 42.37 49.42 -12.92
N VAL A 832 43.44 48.63 -12.66
CA VAL A 832 44.88 48.99 -12.41
C VAL A 832 45.13 49.37 -10.93
N VAL A 833 46.08 48.77 -10.16
CA VAL A 833 47.57 48.84 -10.22
C VAL A 833 48.28 47.56 -9.71
N ASP A 834 49.49 47.31 -10.21
CA ASP A 834 50.62 46.46 -9.71
C ASP A 834 51.93 47.32 -9.92
N PRO A 835 53.14 47.15 -9.30
CA PRO A 835 53.86 45.89 -9.02
C PRO A 835 54.83 45.84 -7.80
N ALA A 836 55.44 44.65 -7.55
CA ALA A 836 56.88 44.37 -7.25
C ALA A 836 57.01 42.98 -6.55
N ALA A 837 57.71 41.93 -7.00
CA ALA A 837 58.93 41.73 -7.82
C ALA A 837 60.27 41.75 -7.04
N PHE A 838 60.92 40.58 -6.94
CA PHE A 838 62.38 40.43 -6.92
C PHE A 838 62.82 39.05 -7.44
N ASP A 839 63.92 39.04 -8.19
CA ASP A 839 64.48 37.86 -8.88
C ASP A 839 65.45 37.03 -8.02
N SER A 840 65.61 35.75 -8.35
CA SER A 840 66.91 35.19 -8.74
C SER A 840 66.83 33.70 -9.10
N ALA A 841 67.56 33.31 -10.15
CA ALA A 841 67.77 31.92 -10.54
C ALA A 841 69.26 31.70 -10.87
N VAL A 842 69.83 30.59 -10.39
CA VAL A 842 71.18 30.12 -10.73
C VAL A 842 71.12 28.59 -10.89
N VAL A 843 71.91 28.07 -11.84
CA VAL A 843 71.97 26.65 -12.21
C VAL A 843 73.27 26.04 -11.71
N CYS A 844 73.24 24.83 -11.12
CA CYS A 844 74.21 23.75 -11.39
C CYS A 844 73.82 22.41 -10.73
N SER A 845 74.56 21.38 -11.14
CA SER A 845 74.29 19.94 -11.02
C SER A 845 74.75 19.25 -9.72
N ASP A 846 74.42 17.95 -9.66
CA ASP A 846 75.12 16.86 -8.95
C ASP A 846 74.80 16.49 -7.49
N CYS A 847 74.15 15.32 -7.36
CA CYS A 847 74.64 14.07 -6.75
C CYS A 847 75.16 13.99 -5.29
N MET A 848 74.55 13.04 -4.57
CA MET A 848 75.07 12.11 -3.55
C MET A 848 75.27 12.52 -2.06
N GLU A 849 74.51 11.77 -1.25
CA GLU A 849 74.90 11.02 -0.04
C GLU A 849 75.22 11.70 1.32
N ASP A 850 74.92 10.89 2.35
CA ASP A 850 75.24 10.96 3.78
C ASP A 850 74.81 12.16 4.67
N GLY A 851 74.44 11.91 5.93
CA GLY A 851 74.25 10.61 6.58
C GLY A 851 74.05 10.65 8.10
N GLY A 852 73.68 9.49 8.67
CA GLY A 852 73.53 9.27 10.12
C GLY A 852 72.06 9.21 10.62
N SER A 853 71.71 8.39 11.61
CA SER A 853 72.56 7.48 12.40
C SER A 853 71.76 6.39 13.16
N TYR A 854 72.22 5.12 13.08
CA TYR A 854 72.13 4.02 14.07
C TYR A 854 70.71 3.54 14.55
N SER A 855 70.43 2.24 14.81
CA SER A 855 71.22 1.00 14.64
C SER A 855 70.36 -0.29 14.70
N LYS A 856 70.40 -1.06 13.59
CA LYS A 856 70.51 -2.54 13.45
C LYS A 856 69.85 -3.55 14.44
N ASP A 857 69.05 -4.43 13.83
CA ASP A 857 68.87 -5.91 14.01
C ASP A 857 70.21 -6.71 14.25
N PRO A 858 70.25 -8.01 14.68
CA PRO A 858 69.41 -9.10 14.12
C PRO A 858 69.12 -10.42 14.90
N ASP A 859 68.26 -11.19 14.21
CA ASP A 859 67.88 -12.62 14.18
C ASP A 859 68.73 -13.81 14.75
N TYR A 860 67.98 -14.90 15.02
CA TYR A 860 68.28 -16.37 14.93
C TYR A 860 68.87 -17.23 16.10
N LEU A 861 68.16 -18.36 16.37
CA LEU A 861 68.57 -19.66 16.99
C LEU A 861 68.91 -19.69 18.51
N THR A 862 68.72 -20.76 19.32
CA THR A 862 68.22 -22.15 19.12
C THR A 862 67.74 -22.79 20.46
N HIS A 863 66.79 -23.76 20.42
CA HIS A 863 66.55 -24.85 21.42
C HIS A 863 66.24 -24.47 22.90
N SER A 864 65.58 -25.28 23.76
CA SER A 864 64.79 -26.54 23.63
C SER A 864 63.95 -26.83 24.89
N LEU A 865 63.04 -27.82 24.79
CA LEU A 865 62.33 -28.61 25.84
C LEU A 865 60.85 -28.29 26.14
N GLY A 866 60.06 -29.37 26.26
CA GLY A 866 58.73 -29.41 26.92
C GLY A 866 58.84 -29.90 28.38
N PRO A 867 57.76 -30.34 29.07
CA PRO A 867 56.64 -31.12 28.52
C PRO A 867 55.24 -30.63 28.95
N ALA A 868 54.21 -31.47 28.82
CA ALA A 868 52.79 -31.18 29.10
C ALA A 868 52.34 -31.53 30.54
N GLY A 869 51.17 -31.03 30.95
CA GLY A 869 50.48 -31.33 32.21
C GLY A 869 48.97 -31.04 32.12
N VAL A 870 48.17 -31.62 33.04
CA VAL A 870 46.69 -31.63 33.03
C VAL A 870 46.17 -31.42 34.47
N MET A 871 44.86 -31.14 34.66
CA MET A 871 44.14 -31.06 35.97
C MET A 871 44.42 -29.74 36.76
N GLU A 872 43.57 -29.21 37.64
CA GLU A 872 42.15 -29.43 37.98
C GLU A 872 41.54 -28.25 38.80
N TYR A 873 40.20 -28.26 38.97
CA TYR A 873 39.39 -27.77 40.11
C TYR A 873 39.50 -26.36 40.78
N GLN A 874 38.31 -25.76 40.90
CA GLN A 874 37.71 -25.06 42.07
C GLN A 874 37.93 -23.56 42.41
N GLN A 875 36.90 -23.09 43.14
CA GLN A 875 36.62 -21.78 43.73
C GLN A 875 37.57 -21.51 44.95
N HIS A 876 37.63 -20.34 45.63
CA HIS A 876 36.55 -19.43 46.05
C HIS A 876 37.07 -18.12 46.71
N SER A 877 36.26 -17.04 46.70
CA SER A 877 36.03 -16.04 47.78
C SER A 877 37.14 -15.14 48.35
N HIS A 878 36.91 -13.81 48.36
CA HIS A 878 37.11 -12.79 49.45
C HIS A 878 37.13 -11.35 48.86
N ARG A 879 36.76 -10.23 49.52
CA ARG A 879 36.11 -9.92 50.84
C ARG A 879 35.47 -8.49 50.82
N HIS A 880 34.63 -8.17 51.82
CA HIS A 880 34.06 -6.82 52.11
C HIS A 880 34.93 -5.97 53.07
N PRO A 881 34.67 -4.65 53.20
CA PRO A 881 33.75 -4.05 54.20
C PRO A 881 32.62 -3.21 53.54
N GLY A 882 31.65 -2.52 54.19
CA GLY A 882 31.27 -2.25 55.61
C GLY A 882 30.79 -0.78 55.68
N GLU A 883 29.57 -0.41 56.14
CA GLU A 883 29.09 -0.40 57.54
C GLU A 883 27.54 -0.13 57.68
N GLN A 884 26.92 -0.74 58.71
CA GLN A 884 25.98 -0.18 59.74
C GLN A 884 24.67 0.62 59.39
N HIS A 885 23.53 0.52 60.11
CA HIS A 885 22.96 -0.54 61.00
C HIS A 885 21.46 -0.34 61.38
N GLY A 886 20.70 -1.45 61.55
CA GLY A 886 19.61 -1.62 62.54
C GLY A 886 18.15 -1.34 62.13
N VAL A 887 17.09 -1.97 62.70
CA VAL A 887 16.93 -3.13 63.63
C VAL A 887 15.56 -3.81 63.34
N GLY A 888 15.40 -5.13 63.56
CA GLY A 888 14.11 -5.88 63.46
C GLY A 888 13.49 -6.18 64.85
N PRO A 889 12.87 -7.36 65.11
CA PRO A 889 12.38 -8.41 64.20
C PRO A 889 10.96 -8.96 64.62
N HIS A 890 10.45 -10.02 63.95
CA HIS A 890 9.92 -11.24 64.60
C HIS A 890 9.57 -12.34 63.57
N SER A 891 9.41 -13.59 64.03
CA SER A 891 9.28 -14.80 63.20
C SER A 891 8.59 -15.96 63.95
N THR A 892 8.14 -17.01 63.24
CA THR A 892 8.16 -18.43 63.69
C THR A 892 7.78 -19.41 62.56
N SER A 893 8.01 -20.71 62.77
CA SER A 893 7.83 -21.84 61.84
C SER A 893 7.51 -23.13 62.62
N LEU A 894 7.19 -24.26 61.93
CA LEU A 894 7.33 -25.69 62.33
C LEU A 894 6.44 -26.59 61.40
N CYS A 895 6.43 -27.93 61.53
CA CYS A 895 7.36 -28.93 60.95
C CYS A 895 6.80 -30.37 61.14
N ASN A 896 7.13 -31.33 60.25
CA ASN A 896 7.45 -32.76 60.56
C ASN A 896 7.66 -33.63 59.29
N GLY A 897 8.31 -34.80 59.42
CA GLY A 897 8.75 -35.70 58.31
C GLY A 897 8.25 -37.16 58.40
N THR A 898 8.24 -37.92 57.28
CA THR A 898 9.28 -38.90 56.80
C THR A 898 9.02 -40.35 57.29
N PRO A 899 9.62 -41.46 56.75
CA PRO A 899 10.66 -41.60 55.69
C PRO A 899 10.48 -42.73 54.60
N ASN A 900 11.28 -42.66 53.51
CA ASN A 900 11.85 -43.79 52.70
C ASN A 900 10.91 -44.72 51.85
N ARG A 901 11.32 -45.34 50.71
CA ARG A 901 12.60 -45.37 49.95
C ARG A 901 12.42 -45.77 48.44
N VAL A 902 13.31 -45.25 47.57
CA VAL A 902 13.75 -45.74 46.22
C VAL A 902 12.73 -45.99 45.07
N ARG A 903 12.68 -45.05 44.11
CA ARG A 903 13.13 -45.23 42.71
C ARG A 903 13.37 -43.84 42.05
N LYS A 904 14.13 -43.78 40.95
CA LYS A 904 14.31 -42.57 40.12
C LYS A 904 13.38 -42.64 38.88
N ASP A 905 13.00 -41.47 38.35
CA ASP A 905 13.15 -41.05 36.94
C ASP A 905 12.12 -39.97 36.53
N VAL A 906 12.61 -38.79 36.16
CA VAL A 906 11.92 -37.56 35.68
C VAL A 906 13.02 -36.74 34.95
N THR A 907 12.91 -36.13 33.76
CA THR A 907 11.80 -35.83 32.81
C THR A 907 12.34 -35.84 31.38
N GLU A 908 11.52 -36.17 30.37
CA GLU A 908 11.38 -35.36 29.14
C GLU A 908 10.14 -35.75 28.30
N PHE A 909 9.75 -34.86 27.37
CA PHE A 909 8.77 -35.11 26.28
C PHE A 909 9.37 -36.09 25.24
N PRO A 910 8.62 -36.75 24.29
CA PRO A 910 7.54 -36.15 23.49
C PRO A 910 6.48 -37.10 22.84
N LYS A 911 5.75 -36.58 21.84
CA LYS A 911 5.07 -37.25 20.69
C LYS A 911 3.87 -38.19 20.95
N SER A 912 2.82 -37.97 20.15
CA SER A 912 1.98 -39.01 19.56
C SER A 912 1.51 -38.57 18.16
N HIS A 913 1.11 -39.52 17.30
CA HIS A 913 0.75 -39.28 15.90
C HIS A 913 -0.28 -40.33 15.45
N ASN A 914 -1.24 -39.95 14.59
CA ASN A 914 -2.28 -40.80 14.00
C ASN A 914 -3.31 -41.32 15.05
N THR A 915 -4.51 -41.82 14.71
CA THR A 915 -5.00 -42.38 13.43
C THR A 915 -6.49 -42.03 13.19
N LEU A 916 -6.99 -42.30 11.99
CA LEU A 916 -8.40 -42.09 11.61
C LEU A 916 -9.38 -42.92 12.46
N GLN A 917 -10.57 -42.38 12.71
CA GLN A 917 -11.80 -43.08 12.32
C GLN A 917 -12.93 -42.11 12.01
N GLN A 918 -13.47 -42.22 10.79
CA GLN A 918 -14.77 -41.70 10.39
C GLN A 918 -15.61 -42.92 9.98
N THR A 919 -16.84 -43.00 10.46
CA THR A 919 -17.87 -43.88 9.90
C THR A 919 -19.16 -43.08 9.75
N GLN A 920 -19.84 -43.26 8.62
CA GLN A 920 -21.02 -42.51 8.22
C GLN A 920 -22.30 -43.28 8.52
N HIS A 921 -23.42 -42.58 8.60
CA HIS A 921 -24.74 -42.82 7.97
C HIS A 921 -25.73 -41.81 8.60
N ASP A 922 -26.69 -41.19 7.90
CA ASP A 922 -27.20 -41.38 6.54
C ASP A 922 -27.57 -40.04 5.87
N ARG A 923 -27.48 -39.98 4.53
CA ARG A 923 -28.39 -39.18 3.66
C ARG A 923 -28.28 -39.64 2.19
N LYS A 924 -29.43 -39.65 1.50
CA LYS A 924 -29.59 -40.05 0.07
C LYS A 924 -29.71 -38.84 -0.85
N GLY A 925 -29.47 -39.06 -2.15
CA GLY A 925 -29.44 -38.05 -3.23
C GLY A 925 -28.07 -38.13 -3.94
N GLN A 926 -27.86 -38.87 -5.03
CA GLN A 926 -28.66 -39.16 -6.23
C GLN A 926 -28.69 -37.99 -7.23
N ASP A 927 -28.30 -38.29 -8.47
CA ASP A 927 -28.14 -37.36 -9.59
C ASP A 927 -29.47 -36.70 -10.02
N ASP A 928 -29.41 -35.48 -10.57
CA ASP A 928 -29.45 -35.30 -12.03
C ASP A 928 -29.01 -33.86 -12.42
N SER A 929 -29.27 -33.50 -13.67
CA SER A 929 -28.68 -32.40 -14.44
C SER A 929 -29.66 -31.24 -14.73
N PHE A 930 -29.15 -30.20 -15.41
CA PHE A 930 -29.86 -29.06 -16.04
C PHE A 930 -30.36 -27.85 -15.21
N HIS A 931 -30.30 -26.70 -15.93
CA HIS A 931 -31.14 -25.49 -15.86
C HIS A 931 -30.83 -24.31 -14.90
N LYS A 932 -30.42 -23.20 -15.55
CA LYS A 932 -30.93 -21.81 -15.45
C LYS A 932 -31.61 -21.33 -14.13
N PRO A 933 -31.15 -20.20 -13.57
CA PRO A 933 -32.04 -19.23 -12.92
C PRO A 933 -33.02 -18.64 -13.96
N VAL A 934 -34.31 -18.55 -13.60
CA VAL A 934 -35.39 -18.09 -14.49
C VAL A 934 -35.77 -16.63 -14.20
N LYS A 935 -36.08 -15.85 -15.25
CA LYS A 935 -36.70 -14.52 -15.12
C LYS A 935 -38.09 -14.64 -14.50
N LEU A 936 -38.39 -13.81 -13.50
CA LEU A 936 -39.77 -13.41 -13.21
C LEU A 936 -39.93 -11.90 -13.41
N ALA A 937 -40.60 -11.54 -14.51
CA ALA A 937 -41.42 -10.32 -14.56
C ALA A 937 -42.73 -10.59 -13.77
N GLY A 938 -43.51 -9.61 -13.34
CA GLY A 938 -43.42 -8.15 -13.55
C GLY A 938 -44.83 -7.60 -13.79
N VAL A 939 -45.08 -6.33 -13.44
CA VAL A 939 -46.38 -5.67 -13.65
C VAL A 939 -46.14 -4.29 -14.29
N SER A 940 -47.02 -3.90 -15.22
CA SER A 940 -46.89 -2.71 -16.08
C SER A 940 -47.78 -1.56 -15.54
N SER A 941 -47.73 -0.32 -16.05
CA SER A 941 -48.28 0.01 -17.39
C SER A 941 -47.98 1.44 -17.89
N ARG A 942 -47.66 1.56 -19.19
CA ARG A 942 -47.96 2.66 -20.16
C ARG A 942 -47.39 4.09 -19.89
N GLY A 943 -46.80 4.80 -20.86
CA GLY A 943 -46.38 4.43 -22.23
C GLY A 943 -46.32 5.64 -23.21
N CYS A 944 -45.78 5.42 -24.43
CA CYS A 944 -45.79 6.33 -25.63
C CYS A 944 -44.85 7.57 -25.53
N LEU A 945 -44.15 8.07 -26.57
CA LEU A 945 -44.00 7.73 -28.02
C LEU A 945 -42.54 7.90 -28.50
N ASP A 946 -42.24 7.33 -29.68
CA ASP A 946 -41.42 7.75 -30.87
C ASP A 946 -40.71 9.14 -30.85
N SER A 947 -39.64 9.44 -31.65
CA SER A 947 -38.99 8.78 -32.80
C SER A 947 -37.49 9.19 -32.96
N ASP A 948 -36.76 8.59 -33.90
CA ASP A 948 -35.36 8.92 -34.28
C ASP A 948 -35.16 10.28 -34.97
N CYS A 949 -33.93 10.85 -34.88
CA CYS A 949 -33.05 11.27 -36.02
C CYS A 949 -31.91 12.24 -35.64
N GLU A 950 -30.77 12.10 -36.35
CA GLU A 950 -29.64 13.06 -36.51
C GLU A 950 -30.03 14.26 -37.44
N PRO A 951 -29.22 15.34 -37.67
CA PRO A 951 -27.73 15.38 -37.72
C PRO A 951 -27.03 16.69 -37.24
N GLU A 952 -25.75 16.84 -37.63
CA GLU A 952 -24.86 17.99 -37.42
C GLU A 952 -25.33 19.33 -38.06
N LEU A 953 -24.91 20.49 -37.49
CA LEU A 953 -23.95 21.42 -38.14
C LEU A 953 -23.58 22.65 -37.27
N ARG A 954 -22.55 23.40 -37.72
CA ARG A 954 -22.03 24.63 -37.11
C ARG A 954 -22.80 25.88 -37.60
N GLN A 955 -22.92 26.95 -36.78
CA GLN A 955 -22.28 28.28 -37.01
C GLN A 955 -22.81 29.48 -36.16
N THR A 956 -21.88 30.10 -35.41
CA THR A 956 -21.49 31.55 -35.37
C THR A 956 -22.46 32.77 -35.21
N LEU A 957 -22.00 33.75 -34.39
CA LEU A 957 -22.09 35.26 -34.47
C LEU A 957 -22.98 36.13 -33.51
N LEU A 958 -22.27 37.00 -32.76
CA LEU A 958 -22.44 38.47 -32.49
C LEU A 958 -23.63 39.11 -31.73
N SER A 959 -23.29 39.82 -30.64
CA SER A 959 -23.62 41.24 -30.35
C SER A 959 -22.75 41.77 -29.18
N ASN A 960 -21.80 42.70 -29.34
CA ASN A 960 -21.86 44.18 -29.48
C ASN A 960 -22.07 45.01 -28.18
N GLY A 961 -21.16 45.96 -27.92
CA GLY A 961 -21.26 47.00 -26.87
C GLY A 961 -19.92 47.73 -26.59
N HIS A 962 -19.87 49.07 -26.70
CA HIS A 962 -18.65 49.89 -26.56
C HIS A 962 -18.69 50.86 -25.37
N THR A 963 -17.50 51.31 -24.89
CA THR A 963 -17.21 52.74 -24.62
C THR A 963 -15.69 53.01 -24.45
N HIS A 964 -15.25 54.28 -24.51
CA HIS A 964 -13.84 54.71 -24.69
C HIS A 964 -13.19 55.36 -23.45
N ARG A 965 -11.86 55.20 -23.30
CA ARG A 965 -10.88 56.32 -23.48
C ARG A 965 -9.41 55.85 -23.60
N ALA A 966 -8.54 56.78 -24.00
CA ALA A 966 -7.12 56.58 -24.36
C ALA A 966 -6.19 56.55 -23.11
N SER A 967 -4.86 56.34 -23.18
CA SER A 967 -3.86 56.55 -24.27
C SER A 967 -2.53 55.81 -24.04
N GLN A 968 -1.76 55.55 -25.11
CA GLN A 968 -0.27 55.51 -25.26
C GLN A 968 0.61 54.78 -24.18
N ASN A 969 1.71 54.06 -24.49
CA ASN A 969 2.55 54.05 -25.69
C ASN A 969 3.33 52.71 -25.89
N GLU A 970 3.93 52.55 -27.08
CA GLU A 970 5.21 51.84 -27.39
C GLU A 970 5.47 50.33 -27.09
N SER A 971 5.58 49.58 -28.21
CA SER A 971 6.60 48.55 -28.57
C SER A 971 6.96 47.34 -27.67
N ALA A 972 6.90 46.16 -28.30
CA ALA A 972 7.52 44.87 -27.90
C ALA A 972 8.97 44.75 -28.51
N PRO A 973 9.68 43.59 -28.64
CA PRO A 973 9.31 42.18 -28.37
C PRO A 973 10.42 41.20 -27.88
N LEU A 974 10.03 39.91 -27.79
CA LEU A 974 10.76 38.69 -28.24
C LEU A 974 11.70 37.87 -27.31
N ARG A 975 11.59 36.53 -27.52
CA ARG A 975 12.45 35.37 -27.14
C ARG A 975 12.42 34.90 -25.68
N ARG A 976 12.90 33.68 -25.34
CA ARG A 976 12.84 32.28 -25.86
C ARG A 976 13.86 31.47 -25.03
N ALA A 977 13.80 30.13 -25.10
CA ALA A 977 14.56 29.15 -24.30
C ALA A 977 14.09 29.04 -22.84
N SER A 978 13.88 27.88 -22.21
CA SER A 978 14.36 26.48 -22.39
C SER A 978 15.69 26.14 -21.72
N ASP A 979 15.59 25.64 -20.49
CA ASP A 979 16.20 24.41 -19.99
C ASP A 979 15.16 23.73 -19.06
#